data_AF-A0A946N997-F1
#
_entry.id   AF-A0A946N997-F1
#
_cell.length_a   1.000
_cell.length_b   1.000
_cell.length_c   1.000
_cell.angle_alpha   90.00
_cell.angle_beta   90.00
_cell.angle_gamma   90.00
#
_symmetry.space_group_name_H-M   'P 1'
#
loop_
_entity.id
_entity.type
_entity.pdbx_description
1 polymer ?
#
loop_
_entity_poly.entity_id
_entity_poly.type
_entity_poly.pdbx_seq_one_letter_code
_entity_poly.pdbx_strand_id
1 'polypeptide(L)'
;FLSTTLNAQQISSDAYNKDVIHEDFNAEGEYFKIITTTDNYFILDKGDYLLSRNNKDSEYAIIANNSSVTDFVIKAAVRIGPSENKKASVGIILKAQQDGKGAIIFEINKKKEYRIKQLIGNNYQTLSGNAKQEGWVKNKLVNGVDEHNFIEIRSEKNIYDIYINSEYLTTFFIPDFTSGSCGLIISPATKARISYYYINTKGESTAVANYTNKNTASVNETIEQLNKRIVILEENNAKLNELNTDSKALQSDEIIALTTKNTSLANITTEQEKEIIELNSLITSLKEKANKAEELETSNTSLQTTVSSLTSENNSLSSEVTNLTIMNSDLASISSSQEKEITALTTAIEKFRNTSNQSSATNKQLNKKISGLKQQISLEKATNTDLTNDLNKINKSTNTQITQLTTEVKTLKNKVAKLQTSNSTLSADLSTEKSAHKNTKSGLSRSVKNKTTEINTLTAELNKAKEQLKSVKKTAKNLKECATNASTLSVDLRNANTELSTLKTTQTKHDKVTADLNSKITVLSNQISTLELKLQTTKSEISALETSNTELKALFIQKDFELNGVKASDMVKETTVYVPTPKNLKSNKVVYAVQLGMFMQTQSASAYKNLDAVWYQSNENGTYQYLSGEFSSPKEAADHQKAINAKGYTSAFVVTITK
;
A
#
# COMPACT_ATOMS: atom_id res chain seq x y z
N PHE A 1 -15.99 65.29 -31.00
CA PHE A 1 -16.67 65.42 -29.70
C PHE A 1 -16.16 66.68 -29.03
N LEU A 2 -17.03 67.69 -28.88
CA LEU A 2 -16.73 68.92 -28.16
C LEU A 2 -16.44 68.57 -26.69
N SER A 3 -15.25 68.91 -26.18
CA SER A 3 -14.93 68.80 -24.76
C SER A 3 -15.48 70.03 -24.03
N THR A 4 -16.68 69.92 -23.49
CA THR A 4 -17.11 70.82 -22.42
C THR A 4 -16.57 70.27 -21.11
N THR A 5 -15.53 70.92 -20.58
CA THR A 5 -15.12 70.76 -19.18
C THR A 5 -16.23 71.34 -18.30
N LEU A 6 -17.23 70.51 -18.01
CA LEU A 6 -18.17 70.77 -16.93
C LEU A 6 -17.36 70.68 -15.64
N ASN A 7 -17.05 71.81 -15.01
CA ASN A 7 -16.70 71.82 -13.60
C ASN A 7 -17.97 71.39 -12.86
N ALA A 8 -18.13 70.08 -12.65
CA ALA A 8 -19.22 69.56 -11.83
C ALA A 8 -19.04 70.11 -10.42
N GLN A 9 -19.99 70.94 -9.99
CA GLN A 9 -20.06 71.39 -8.61
C GLN A 9 -20.32 70.15 -7.73
N GLN A 10 -19.43 69.88 -6.78
CA GLN A 10 -19.62 68.79 -5.82
C GLN A 10 -20.95 68.95 -5.09
N ILE A 11 -21.71 67.86 -4.99
CA ILE A 11 -23.00 67.86 -4.31
C ILE A 11 -22.77 68.11 -2.82
N SER A 12 -23.37 69.16 -2.25
CA SER A 12 -23.34 69.40 -0.80
C SER A 12 -24.25 68.41 -0.07
N SER A 13 -23.77 67.86 1.05
CA SER A 13 -24.55 67.00 1.93
C SER A 13 -25.48 67.77 2.88
N ASP A 14 -25.31 69.08 3.04
CA ASP A 14 -25.96 69.86 4.12
C ASP A 14 -27.48 69.87 4.04
N ALA A 15 -28.02 69.81 2.82
CA ALA A 15 -29.45 69.78 2.58
C ALA A 15 -30.08 68.39 2.82
N TYR A 16 -29.26 67.32 2.94
CA TYR A 16 -29.72 65.94 3.12
C TYR A 16 -29.78 65.59 4.62
N ASN A 17 -30.69 66.25 5.32
CA ASN A 17 -30.83 66.21 6.78
C ASN A 17 -32.02 65.36 7.27
N LYS A 18 -32.77 64.73 6.37
CA LYS A 18 -33.88 63.84 6.72
C LYS A 18 -33.44 62.38 6.67
N ASP A 19 -33.42 61.70 7.82
CA ASP A 19 -33.09 60.28 7.91
C ASP A 19 -34.14 59.39 7.22
N VAL A 20 -33.69 58.42 6.43
CA VAL A 20 -34.51 57.35 5.83
C VAL A 20 -34.14 55.99 6.42
N ILE A 21 -32.83 55.71 6.49
CA ILE A 21 -32.27 54.53 7.16
C ILE A 21 -31.15 55.01 8.07
N HIS A 22 -31.16 54.57 9.32
CA HIS A 22 -30.09 54.79 10.27
C HIS A 22 -29.78 53.47 10.99
N GLU A 23 -28.82 52.72 10.47
CA GLU A 23 -28.47 51.39 10.96
C GLU A 23 -27.03 51.34 11.46
N ASP A 24 -26.87 51.07 12.76
CA ASP A 24 -25.58 50.94 13.47
C ASP A 24 -25.22 49.48 13.77
N PHE A 25 -26.10 48.52 13.46
CA PHE A 25 -25.87 47.08 13.65
C PHE A 25 -25.56 46.65 15.09
N ASN A 26 -25.87 47.50 16.08
CA ASN A 26 -25.74 47.22 17.51
C ASN A 26 -26.82 46.25 18.03
N ALA A 27 -27.95 46.15 17.35
CA ALA A 27 -29.06 45.24 17.61
C ALA A 27 -29.77 44.88 16.31
N GLU A 28 -30.61 43.84 16.32
CA GLU A 28 -31.38 43.45 15.15
C GLU A 28 -32.36 44.56 14.74
N GLY A 29 -32.18 45.10 13.54
CA GLY A 29 -32.98 46.17 12.96
C GLY A 29 -33.95 45.67 11.88
N GLU A 30 -34.84 46.56 11.41
CA GLU A 30 -35.85 46.22 10.40
C GLU A 30 -35.32 46.34 8.96
N TYR A 31 -34.16 46.95 8.75
CA TYR A 31 -33.64 47.29 7.42
C TYR A 31 -32.87 46.14 6.76
N PHE A 32 -32.02 45.44 7.50
CA PHE A 32 -31.20 44.33 7.00
C PHE A 32 -31.54 43.04 7.74
N LYS A 33 -31.83 41.97 6.99
CA LYS A 33 -32.26 40.69 7.55
C LYS A 33 -31.08 39.80 7.95
N ILE A 34 -31.20 39.08 9.06
CA ILE A 34 -30.30 37.98 9.40
C ILE A 34 -30.55 36.80 8.45
N ILE A 35 -29.48 36.24 7.87
CA ILE A 35 -29.54 35.12 6.92
C ILE A 35 -28.52 34.05 7.33
N THR A 36 -28.97 32.84 7.64
CA THR A 36 -28.08 31.72 8.03
C THR A 36 -28.37 30.49 7.17
N THR A 37 -28.04 30.57 5.88
CA THR A 37 -28.11 29.44 4.95
C THR A 37 -26.72 28.85 4.71
N THR A 38 -26.64 27.70 4.04
CA THR A 38 -25.34 27.12 3.60
C THR A 38 -24.54 28.09 2.76
N ASP A 39 -25.26 28.92 2.01
CA ASP A 39 -24.78 29.81 0.97
C ASP A 39 -24.42 31.20 1.52
N ASN A 40 -25.18 31.68 2.50
CA ASN A 40 -25.08 33.02 3.06
C ASN A 40 -25.15 32.94 4.58
N TYR A 41 -24.12 33.45 5.24
CA TYR A 41 -24.07 33.59 6.69
C TYR A 41 -23.89 35.07 7.03
N PHE A 42 -25.01 35.77 7.19
CA PHE A 42 -25.13 37.19 7.48
C PHE A 42 -25.76 37.39 8.84
N ILE A 43 -24.99 37.90 9.79
CA ILE A 43 -25.38 38.03 11.19
C ILE A 43 -24.86 39.34 11.77
N LEU A 44 -25.39 39.75 12.91
CA LEU A 44 -24.77 40.80 13.72
C LEU A 44 -23.68 40.18 14.59
N ASP A 45 -22.49 40.77 14.56
CA ASP A 45 -21.36 40.34 15.37
C ASP A 45 -20.57 41.56 15.82
N LYS A 46 -20.62 41.85 17.13
CA LYS A 46 -19.88 42.93 17.81
C LYS A 46 -20.13 44.33 17.21
N GLY A 47 -21.39 44.66 16.94
CA GLY A 47 -21.77 45.97 16.38
C GLY A 47 -21.49 46.11 14.88
N ASP A 48 -21.11 45.02 14.20
CA ASP A 48 -21.00 44.97 12.74
C ASP A 48 -22.04 44.01 12.16
N TYR A 49 -22.53 44.32 10.97
CA TYR A 49 -23.17 43.32 10.11
C TYR A 49 -22.10 42.51 9.40
N LEU A 50 -21.85 41.30 9.91
CA LEU A 50 -20.92 40.34 9.34
C LEU A 50 -21.56 39.65 8.16
N LEU A 51 -20.91 39.73 7.00
CA LEU A 51 -21.31 39.09 5.77
C LEU A 51 -20.32 37.97 5.42
N SER A 52 -20.77 36.72 5.32
CA SER A 52 -19.98 35.62 4.76
C SER A 52 -20.76 34.93 3.63
N ARG A 53 -20.34 35.15 2.39
CA ARG A 53 -20.86 34.46 1.21
C ARG A 53 -20.03 33.20 0.97
N ASN A 54 -20.61 32.03 1.19
CA ASN A 54 -19.91 30.75 1.10
C ASN A 54 -19.96 30.14 -0.31
N ASN A 55 -20.95 30.53 -1.11
CA ASN A 55 -21.04 30.11 -2.51
C ASN A 55 -19.87 30.68 -3.33
N LYS A 56 -19.31 29.86 -4.22
CA LYS A 56 -18.10 30.16 -4.98
C LYS A 56 -18.38 30.73 -6.38
N ASP A 57 -19.62 30.69 -6.83
CA ASP A 57 -20.01 30.92 -8.22
C ASP A 57 -20.84 32.20 -8.41
N SER A 58 -21.65 32.60 -7.42
CA SER A 58 -22.54 33.76 -7.54
C SER A 58 -22.41 34.79 -6.43
N GLU A 59 -22.46 36.06 -6.83
CA GLU A 59 -22.63 37.19 -5.92
C GLU A 59 -24.03 37.19 -5.30
N TYR A 60 -24.23 37.97 -4.25
CA TYR A 60 -25.51 38.08 -3.56
C TYR A 60 -25.83 39.54 -3.26
N ALA A 61 -27.04 39.96 -3.63
CA ALA A 61 -27.58 41.29 -3.35
C ALA A 61 -28.43 41.26 -2.08
N ILE A 62 -28.21 42.24 -1.20
CA ILE A 62 -28.93 42.42 0.07
C ILE A 62 -29.63 43.77 -0.04
N ILE A 63 -30.90 43.77 -0.40
CA ILE A 63 -31.69 45.00 -0.51
C ILE A 63 -32.17 45.39 0.90
N ALA A 64 -31.90 46.62 1.30
CA ALA A 64 -32.39 47.15 2.57
C ALA A 64 -33.90 47.40 2.47
N ASN A 65 -34.66 47.01 3.49
CA ASN A 65 -36.10 47.29 3.52
C ASN A 65 -36.33 48.81 3.58
N ASN A 66 -37.41 49.29 2.95
CA ASN A 66 -37.80 50.71 2.96
C ASN A 66 -36.71 51.69 2.44
N SER A 67 -35.85 51.23 1.54
CA SER A 67 -34.69 51.97 1.03
C SER A 67 -34.90 52.66 -0.32
N SER A 68 -36.14 52.82 -0.79
CA SER A 68 -36.41 53.39 -2.10
C SER A 68 -36.29 54.91 -2.09
N VAL A 69 -35.30 55.45 -2.81
CA VAL A 69 -34.97 56.89 -2.83
C VAL A 69 -34.64 57.39 -4.24
N THR A 70 -34.77 58.71 -4.45
CA THR A 70 -34.43 59.42 -5.69
C THR A 70 -33.08 60.13 -5.60
N ASP A 71 -33.03 61.19 -4.79
CA ASP A 71 -31.83 61.95 -4.43
C ASP A 71 -31.47 61.61 -2.98
N PHE A 72 -30.21 61.31 -2.72
CA PHE A 72 -29.81 60.79 -1.42
C PHE A 72 -28.35 61.08 -1.07
N VAL A 73 -28.03 60.92 0.21
CA VAL A 73 -26.66 60.69 0.69
C VAL A 73 -26.64 59.35 1.38
N ILE A 74 -25.83 58.41 0.88
CA ILE A 74 -25.55 57.14 1.55
C ILE A 74 -24.21 57.27 2.25
N LYS A 75 -24.13 56.85 3.51
CA LYS A 75 -22.87 56.69 4.25
C LYS A 75 -22.77 55.28 4.78
N ALA A 76 -21.66 54.59 4.52
CA ALA A 76 -21.42 53.26 5.04
C ALA A 76 -19.95 53.04 5.37
N ALA A 77 -19.66 52.37 6.48
CA ALA A 77 -18.32 51.89 6.80
C ALA A 77 -18.20 50.42 6.43
N VAL A 78 -17.37 50.13 5.42
CA VAL A 78 -17.25 48.81 4.82
C VAL A 78 -15.84 48.26 5.00
N ARG A 79 -15.72 47.02 5.47
CA ARG A 79 -14.44 46.33 5.66
C ARG A 79 -14.46 44.98 4.95
N ILE A 80 -13.52 44.76 4.04
CA ILE A 80 -13.36 43.46 3.36
C ILE A 80 -12.58 42.54 4.28
N GLY A 81 -13.16 41.40 4.65
CA GLY A 81 -12.50 40.41 5.48
C GLY A 81 -11.58 39.45 4.70
N PRO A 82 -10.77 38.65 5.40
CA PRO A 82 -9.91 37.66 4.78
C PRO A 82 -10.76 36.62 4.03
N SER A 83 -10.57 36.57 2.72
CA SER A 83 -11.39 35.80 1.79
C SER A 83 -10.52 34.98 0.85
N GLU A 84 -10.91 33.72 0.62
CA GLU A 84 -10.24 32.82 -0.34
C GLU A 84 -10.27 33.40 -1.76
N ASN A 85 -11.40 34.01 -2.13
CA ASN A 85 -11.55 34.66 -3.44
C ASN A 85 -10.49 35.76 -3.62
N LYS A 86 -9.64 35.64 -4.66
CA LYS A 86 -8.60 36.63 -5.01
C LYS A 86 -9.16 37.94 -5.58
N LYS A 87 -10.43 37.94 -6.00
CA LYS A 87 -11.20 39.08 -6.48
C LYS A 87 -12.35 39.47 -5.51
N ALA A 88 -12.26 39.05 -4.24
CA ALA A 88 -13.27 39.35 -3.22
C ALA A 88 -13.63 40.84 -3.21
N SER A 89 -14.92 41.12 -3.24
CA SER A 89 -15.48 42.47 -3.34
C SER A 89 -16.80 42.59 -2.57
N VAL A 90 -17.05 43.81 -2.15
CA VAL A 90 -18.26 44.23 -1.45
C VAL A 90 -18.62 45.62 -1.94
N GLY A 91 -19.90 45.91 -2.04
CA GLY A 91 -20.36 47.17 -2.59
C GLY A 91 -21.70 47.62 -2.07
N ILE A 92 -22.07 48.82 -2.49
CA ILE A 92 -23.33 49.48 -2.22
C ILE A 92 -24.16 49.48 -3.50
N ILE A 93 -25.39 49.01 -3.38
CA ILE A 93 -26.41 49.10 -4.41
C ILE A 93 -27.12 50.45 -4.22
N LEU A 94 -27.20 51.25 -5.28
CA LEU A 94 -27.69 52.63 -5.24
C LEU A 94 -29.15 52.76 -5.64
N LYS A 95 -29.56 52.11 -6.74
CA LYS A 95 -30.94 52.18 -7.28
C LYS A 95 -31.36 50.85 -7.92
N ALA A 96 -31.51 49.81 -7.12
CA ALA A 96 -32.08 48.53 -7.59
C ALA A 96 -33.53 48.72 -8.01
N GLN A 97 -33.87 48.18 -9.18
CA GLN A 97 -35.22 48.16 -9.73
C GLN A 97 -35.99 46.97 -9.17
N GLN A 98 -37.30 47.15 -9.02
CA GLN A 98 -38.19 46.17 -8.37
C GLN A 98 -38.25 44.82 -9.10
N ASP A 99 -38.02 44.80 -10.41
CA ASP A 99 -38.00 43.58 -11.22
C ASP A 99 -36.67 42.79 -11.13
N GLY A 100 -35.68 43.31 -10.39
CA GLY A 100 -34.36 42.72 -10.24
C GLY A 100 -33.48 42.80 -11.49
N LYS A 101 -33.92 43.50 -12.55
CA LYS A 101 -33.24 43.59 -13.85
C LYS A 101 -32.55 44.93 -14.08
N GLY A 102 -32.47 45.76 -13.04
CA GLY A 102 -31.83 47.05 -13.09
C GLY A 102 -31.18 47.37 -11.75
N ALA A 103 -29.94 47.86 -11.76
CA ALA A 103 -29.27 48.35 -10.56
C ALA A 103 -28.07 49.22 -10.94
N ILE A 104 -27.70 50.14 -10.05
CA ILE A 104 -26.43 50.86 -10.10
C ILE A 104 -25.64 50.42 -8.87
N ILE A 105 -24.37 50.05 -9.06
CA ILE A 105 -23.54 49.46 -8.02
C ILE A 105 -22.18 50.16 -8.00
N PHE A 106 -21.76 50.56 -6.81
CA PHE A 106 -20.38 50.91 -6.50
C PHE A 106 -19.78 49.84 -5.60
N GLU A 107 -18.66 49.26 -5.97
CA GLU A 107 -18.00 48.22 -5.18
C GLU A 107 -16.48 48.42 -5.07
N ILE A 108 -15.92 47.93 -3.98
CA ILE A 108 -14.48 47.89 -3.73
C ILE A 108 -14.01 46.44 -3.59
N ASN A 109 -12.73 46.18 -3.87
CA ASN A 109 -12.17 44.84 -3.77
C ASN A 109 -10.88 44.78 -2.94
N LYS A 110 -10.46 43.56 -2.61
CA LYS A 110 -9.25 43.28 -1.81
C LYS A 110 -7.93 43.75 -2.43
N LYS A 111 -7.93 44.16 -3.71
CA LYS A 111 -6.74 44.66 -4.43
C LYS A 111 -6.60 46.18 -4.36
N LYS A 112 -7.41 46.86 -3.52
CA LYS A 112 -7.47 48.32 -3.43
C LYS A 112 -7.95 48.95 -4.73
N GLU A 113 -8.95 48.33 -5.34
CA GLU A 113 -9.60 48.79 -6.57
C GLU A 113 -11.07 49.06 -6.30
N TYR A 114 -11.64 50.04 -7.01
CA TYR A 114 -13.07 50.29 -7.05
C TYR A 114 -13.64 49.99 -8.44
N ARG A 115 -14.94 49.74 -8.50
CA ARG A 115 -15.69 49.59 -9.75
C ARG A 115 -17.09 50.18 -9.62
N ILE A 116 -17.52 50.85 -10.68
CA ILE A 116 -18.89 51.29 -10.89
C ILE A 116 -19.45 50.42 -12.03
N LYS A 117 -20.57 49.74 -11.77
CA LYS A 117 -21.26 48.91 -12.74
C LYS A 117 -22.76 49.14 -12.69
N GLN A 118 -23.41 48.95 -13.83
CA GLN A 118 -24.86 49.01 -13.98
C GLN A 118 -25.36 47.64 -14.42
N LEU A 119 -26.39 47.12 -13.76
CA LEU A 119 -27.14 45.96 -14.22
C LEU A 119 -28.23 46.45 -15.18
N ILE A 120 -28.28 45.88 -16.38
CA ILE A 120 -29.35 46.13 -17.37
C ILE A 120 -29.80 44.78 -17.91
N GLY A 121 -31.07 44.43 -17.65
CA GLY A 121 -31.55 43.06 -17.87
C GLY A 121 -30.83 42.11 -16.92
N ASN A 122 -30.05 41.19 -17.49
CA ASN A 122 -29.25 40.22 -16.73
C ASN A 122 -27.74 40.45 -16.90
N ASN A 123 -27.33 41.55 -17.53
CA ASN A 123 -25.94 41.80 -17.87
C ASN A 123 -25.38 43.01 -17.12
N TYR A 124 -24.16 42.88 -16.64
CA TYR A 124 -23.41 44.01 -16.09
C TYR A 124 -22.69 44.78 -17.19
N GLN A 125 -22.95 46.08 -17.23
CA GLN A 125 -22.14 47.06 -17.93
C GLN A 125 -21.20 47.73 -16.93
N THR A 126 -19.91 47.74 -17.23
CA THR A 126 -18.92 48.45 -16.41
C THR A 126 -18.83 49.92 -16.86
N LEU A 127 -18.87 50.84 -15.91
CA LEU A 127 -18.89 52.29 -16.15
C LEU A 127 -17.60 52.97 -15.72
N SER A 128 -16.83 52.33 -14.84
CA SER A 128 -15.47 52.73 -14.49
C SER A 128 -14.44 51.87 -15.20
N GLY A 129 -13.19 52.34 -15.23
CA GLY A 129 -12.04 51.56 -15.67
C GLY A 129 -12.12 51.16 -17.15
N ASN A 130 -11.32 50.15 -17.52
CA ASN A 130 -11.31 49.63 -18.88
C ASN A 130 -11.83 48.19 -18.93
N ALA A 131 -12.28 47.77 -20.12
CA ALA A 131 -12.85 46.44 -20.33
C ALA A 131 -11.85 45.30 -20.03
N LYS A 132 -10.53 45.50 -20.25
CA LYS A 132 -9.51 44.47 -19.98
C LYS A 132 -9.37 44.17 -18.48
N GLN A 133 -9.65 45.16 -17.64
CA GLN A 133 -9.62 45.05 -16.17
C GLN A 133 -11.03 44.81 -15.60
N GLU A 134 -12.00 44.40 -16.42
CA GLU A 134 -13.39 44.18 -15.98
C GLU A 134 -13.97 45.40 -15.23
N GLY A 135 -13.55 46.60 -15.61
CA GLY A 135 -13.98 47.87 -15.02
C GLY A 135 -13.33 48.28 -13.70
N TRP A 136 -12.40 47.49 -13.17
CA TRP A 136 -11.67 47.82 -11.93
C TRP A 136 -10.67 48.96 -12.13
N VAL A 137 -10.63 49.88 -11.17
CA VAL A 137 -9.70 51.01 -11.13
C VAL A 137 -8.96 50.99 -9.79
N LYS A 138 -7.64 50.82 -9.84
CA LYS A 138 -6.80 50.88 -8.64
C LYS A 138 -6.72 52.30 -8.10
N ASN A 139 -6.99 52.48 -6.80
CA ASN A 139 -6.95 53.80 -6.18
C ASN A 139 -6.41 53.70 -4.74
N LYS A 140 -5.49 54.62 -4.39
CA LYS A 140 -4.86 54.68 -3.06
C LYS A 140 -5.84 54.99 -1.92
N LEU A 141 -6.99 55.59 -2.25
CA LEU A 141 -8.03 55.91 -1.27
C LEU A 141 -8.81 54.66 -0.84
N VAL A 142 -8.73 53.55 -1.58
CA VAL A 142 -9.35 52.28 -1.18
C VAL A 142 -8.38 51.53 -0.25
N ASN A 143 -8.82 51.32 0.98
CA ASN A 143 -8.09 50.54 1.96
C ASN A 143 -8.19 49.03 1.68
N GLY A 144 -7.22 48.28 2.19
CA GLY A 144 -7.05 46.85 1.92
C GLY A 144 -7.96 45.93 2.73
N VAL A 145 -7.57 44.66 2.79
CA VAL A 145 -8.22 43.66 3.63
C VAL A 145 -8.09 44.06 5.10
N ASP A 146 -9.17 43.86 5.86
CA ASP A 146 -9.33 44.14 7.29
C ASP A 146 -9.20 45.61 7.71
N GLU A 147 -9.16 46.53 6.74
CA GLU A 147 -9.18 47.97 6.97
C GLU A 147 -10.56 48.56 6.62
N HIS A 148 -11.03 49.52 7.43
CA HIS A 148 -12.28 50.22 7.16
C HIS A 148 -12.17 51.13 5.94
N ASN A 149 -13.21 51.12 5.11
CA ASN A 149 -13.44 52.05 4.01
C ASN A 149 -14.72 52.83 4.30
N PHE A 150 -14.60 54.13 4.59
CA PHE A 150 -15.74 55.00 4.82
C PHE A 150 -16.25 55.51 3.47
N ILE A 151 -17.32 54.92 2.97
CA ILE A 151 -17.90 55.26 1.66
C ILE A 151 -19.05 56.24 1.87
N GLU A 152 -19.00 57.36 1.16
CA GLU A 152 -20.09 58.32 1.07
C GLU A 152 -20.46 58.54 -0.39
N ILE A 153 -21.73 58.36 -0.73
CA ILE A 153 -22.25 58.51 -2.09
C ILE A 153 -23.37 59.52 -2.06
N ARG A 154 -23.17 60.64 -2.75
CA ARG A 154 -24.14 61.72 -2.86
C ARG A 154 -24.76 61.66 -4.23
N SER A 155 -26.09 61.55 -4.29
CA SER A 155 -26.83 61.54 -5.54
C SER A 155 -27.81 62.69 -5.63
N GLU A 156 -27.70 63.46 -6.70
CA GLU A 156 -28.65 64.51 -7.06
C GLU A 156 -28.91 64.49 -8.56
N LYS A 157 -30.18 64.35 -8.95
CA LYS A 157 -30.60 64.36 -10.37
C LYS A 157 -29.79 63.35 -11.22
N ASN A 158 -29.58 62.16 -10.67
CA ASN A 158 -28.80 61.06 -11.26
C ASN A 158 -27.31 61.34 -11.53
N ILE A 159 -26.76 62.43 -10.97
CA ILE A 159 -25.33 62.60 -10.80
C ILE A 159 -24.97 61.94 -9.46
N TYR A 160 -23.82 61.27 -9.42
CA TYR A 160 -23.34 60.54 -8.25
C TYR A 160 -21.90 60.97 -7.96
N ASP A 161 -21.70 61.65 -6.84
CA ASP A 161 -20.37 61.93 -6.30
C ASP A 161 -20.03 60.85 -5.27
N ILE A 162 -18.89 60.19 -5.48
CA ILE A 162 -18.38 59.18 -4.56
C ILE A 162 -17.19 59.76 -3.80
N TYR A 163 -17.23 59.58 -2.49
CA TYR A 163 -16.15 59.86 -1.57
C TYR A 163 -15.79 58.56 -0.87
N ILE A 164 -14.49 58.36 -0.62
CA ILE A 164 -14.01 57.24 0.17
C ILE A 164 -12.94 57.74 1.14
N ASN A 165 -13.07 57.36 2.41
CA ASN A 165 -12.21 57.82 3.49
C ASN A 165 -12.15 59.36 3.59
N SER A 166 -13.32 59.99 3.45
CA SER A 166 -13.53 61.45 3.46
C SER A 166 -12.89 62.22 2.29
N GLU A 167 -12.29 61.52 1.33
CA GLU A 167 -11.65 62.10 0.15
C GLU A 167 -12.53 61.88 -1.09
N TYR A 168 -12.59 62.89 -1.97
CA TYR A 168 -13.32 62.79 -3.23
C TYR A 168 -12.67 61.74 -4.15
N LEU A 169 -13.46 60.78 -4.62
CA LEU A 169 -13.00 59.71 -5.51
C LEU A 169 -13.30 60.02 -6.97
N THR A 170 -14.59 60.17 -7.31
CA THR A 170 -15.04 60.33 -8.69
C THR A 170 -16.50 60.80 -8.75
N THR A 171 -16.91 61.29 -9.92
CA THR A 171 -18.30 61.60 -10.24
C THR A 171 -18.73 60.85 -11.49
N PHE A 172 -19.98 60.41 -11.54
CA PHE A 172 -20.54 59.78 -12.74
C PHE A 172 -22.03 60.11 -12.88
N PHE A 173 -22.53 60.04 -14.10
CA PHE A 173 -23.93 60.29 -14.44
C PHE A 173 -24.51 59.06 -15.14
N ILE A 174 -25.68 58.61 -14.69
CA ILE A 174 -26.43 57.52 -15.33
C ILE A 174 -27.85 58.02 -15.58
N PRO A 175 -28.27 58.22 -16.83
CA PRO A 175 -29.60 58.75 -17.13
C PRO A 175 -30.72 57.79 -16.71
N ASP A 176 -30.44 56.50 -16.68
CA ASP A 176 -31.39 55.45 -16.31
C ASP A 176 -31.60 55.38 -14.79
N PHE A 177 -32.78 54.93 -14.38
CA PHE A 177 -33.18 54.72 -12.98
C PHE A 177 -33.25 56.02 -12.15
N THR A 178 -34.39 56.73 -12.21
CA THR A 178 -34.62 57.95 -11.42
C THR A 178 -34.83 57.68 -9.93
N SER A 179 -35.31 56.49 -9.57
CA SER A 179 -35.42 55.99 -8.20
C SER A 179 -35.08 54.50 -8.13
N GLY A 180 -34.81 53.99 -6.93
CA GLY A 180 -34.64 52.56 -6.70
C GLY A 180 -34.30 52.25 -5.26
N SER A 181 -34.32 50.97 -4.91
CA SER A 181 -33.94 50.49 -3.58
C SER A 181 -32.43 50.46 -3.41
N CYS A 182 -31.96 50.87 -2.24
CA CYS A 182 -30.55 50.78 -1.88
C CYS A 182 -30.23 49.48 -1.13
N GLY A 183 -28.96 49.14 -1.05
CA GLY A 183 -28.53 47.97 -0.31
C GLY A 183 -27.05 47.69 -0.45
N LEU A 184 -26.71 46.42 -0.28
CA LEU A 184 -25.35 45.91 -0.32
C LEU A 184 -25.23 44.79 -1.36
N ILE A 185 -24.03 44.58 -1.87
CA ILE A 185 -23.70 43.43 -2.70
C ILE A 185 -22.40 42.80 -2.23
N ILE A 186 -22.32 41.48 -2.24
CA ILE A 186 -21.13 40.72 -1.88
C ILE A 186 -20.81 39.69 -2.95
N SER A 187 -19.55 39.63 -3.38
CA SER A 187 -19.14 38.69 -4.42
C SER A 187 -18.90 37.28 -3.88
N PRO A 188 -18.74 36.25 -4.74
CA PRO A 188 -18.59 34.87 -4.29
C PRO A 188 -17.42 34.67 -3.33
N ALA A 189 -17.51 33.70 -2.43
CA ALA A 189 -16.46 33.30 -1.49
C ALA A 189 -15.78 34.50 -0.78
N THR A 190 -16.61 35.46 -0.36
CA THR A 190 -16.18 36.73 0.25
C THR A 190 -16.72 36.87 1.66
N LYS A 191 -15.87 37.39 2.54
CA LYS A 191 -16.23 37.87 3.87
C LYS A 191 -16.12 39.39 3.91
N ALA A 192 -17.07 40.06 4.53
CA ALA A 192 -17.04 41.51 4.75
C ALA A 192 -17.76 41.86 6.05
N ARG A 193 -17.55 43.07 6.54
CA ARG A 193 -18.24 43.64 7.69
C ARG A 193 -18.70 45.05 7.35
N ILE A 194 -19.91 45.39 7.77
CA ILE A 194 -20.48 46.73 7.64
C ILE A 194 -20.71 47.26 9.05
N SER A 195 -20.04 48.34 9.43
CA SER A 195 -20.16 48.89 10.79
C SER A 195 -21.36 49.83 10.94
N TYR A 196 -21.73 50.52 9.87
CA TYR A 196 -22.98 51.30 9.83
C TYR A 196 -23.44 51.48 8.38
N TYR A 197 -24.73 51.77 8.19
CA TYR A 197 -25.34 52.07 6.91
C TYR A 197 -26.46 53.11 7.06
N TYR A 198 -26.24 54.30 6.52
CA TYR A 198 -27.18 55.43 6.60
C TYR A 198 -27.64 55.87 5.22
N ILE A 199 -28.91 56.26 5.13
CA ILE A 199 -29.49 56.93 3.96
C ILE A 199 -30.20 58.20 4.43
N ASN A 200 -29.82 59.33 3.85
CA ASN A 200 -30.45 60.63 4.08
C ASN A 200 -31.04 61.21 2.80
N THR A 201 -32.14 61.94 2.93
CA THR A 201 -32.82 62.69 1.86
C THR A 201 -32.98 64.16 2.25
N LYS A 202 -33.42 65.01 1.32
CA LYS A 202 -33.65 66.43 1.61
C LYS A 202 -34.85 66.64 2.53
N GLY A 203 -34.72 67.55 3.52
CA GLY A 203 -35.77 67.93 4.46
C GLY A 203 -35.83 69.44 4.72
N GLU A 204 -36.99 69.96 5.16
CA GLU A 204 -37.18 71.38 5.53
C GLU A 204 -36.60 71.68 6.93
N SER A 205 -35.80 72.76 7.03
CA SER A 205 -35.16 73.22 8.27
C SER A 205 -36.10 74.15 9.05
N THR A 206 -36.38 73.88 10.33
CA THR A 206 -37.25 74.74 11.18
C THR A 206 -36.42 75.76 11.97
N ALA A 207 -36.71 77.05 11.79
CA ALA A 207 -35.99 78.19 12.38
C ALA A 207 -36.78 78.90 13.50
N VAL A 208 -36.02 79.47 14.44
CA VAL A 208 -36.42 80.07 15.74
C VAL A 208 -36.95 81.51 15.58
N ALA A 209 -37.99 81.89 16.34
CA ALA A 209 -38.74 83.14 16.21
C ALA A 209 -38.17 84.33 17.02
N ASN A 210 -38.36 85.57 16.52
CA ASN A 210 -38.13 86.85 17.20
C ASN A 210 -39.38 87.75 17.09
N TYR A 211 -39.72 88.49 18.16
CA TYR A 211 -40.84 89.45 18.21
C TYR A 211 -40.38 90.89 18.51
N THR A 212 -41.07 91.88 17.95
CA THR A 212 -40.90 93.32 18.21
C THR A 212 -42.24 93.94 18.62
N ASN A 213 -42.26 94.87 19.58
CA ASN A 213 -43.46 95.59 20.02
C ASN A 213 -43.23 97.11 19.99
N LYS A 214 -44.28 97.88 19.65
CA LYS A 214 -44.31 99.35 19.65
C LYS A 214 -45.68 99.81 20.14
N ASN A 215 -45.74 100.74 21.10
CA ASN A 215 -46.74 101.83 21.19
C ASN A 215 -46.50 102.73 22.42
N THR A 216 -46.82 104.03 22.29
CA THR A 216 -46.71 105.03 23.37
C THR A 216 -48.00 105.84 23.53
N ALA A 217 -48.25 106.28 24.77
CA ALA A 217 -49.49 106.73 25.40
C ALA A 217 -49.57 108.26 25.74
N SER A 218 -50.64 108.67 26.43
CA SER A 218 -50.92 109.98 27.07
C SER A 218 -50.47 110.01 28.56
N VAL A 219 -50.08 111.17 29.12
CA VAL A 219 -48.87 111.32 30.00
C VAL A 219 -49.02 111.73 31.50
N ASN A 220 -50.15 112.18 32.05
CA ASN A 220 -50.10 112.87 33.38
C ASN A 220 -50.44 112.10 34.67
N GLU A 221 -51.13 110.95 34.67
CA GLU A 221 -51.11 110.03 35.84
C GLU A 221 -49.79 109.25 35.94
N THR A 222 -49.01 109.31 34.86
CA THR A 222 -47.87 108.46 34.58
C THR A 222 -46.64 108.81 35.40
N ILE A 223 -46.47 110.06 35.85
CA ILE A 223 -45.22 110.53 36.50
C ILE A 223 -45.06 110.00 37.94
N GLU A 224 -46.12 110.01 38.75
CA GLU A 224 -46.03 109.52 40.14
C GLU A 224 -46.02 107.99 40.20
N GLN A 225 -46.74 107.33 39.29
CA GLN A 225 -46.57 105.90 39.04
C GLN A 225 -45.18 105.57 38.48
N LEU A 226 -44.60 106.43 37.63
CA LEU A 226 -43.23 106.28 37.12
C LEU A 226 -42.22 106.31 38.26
N ASN A 227 -42.30 107.29 39.17
CA ASN A 227 -41.33 107.43 40.25
C ASN A 227 -41.34 106.22 41.20
N LYS A 228 -42.53 105.69 41.54
CA LYS A 228 -42.63 104.41 42.27
C LYS A 228 -42.08 103.24 41.45
N ARG A 229 -42.32 103.22 40.13
CA ARG A 229 -41.73 102.22 39.23
C ARG A 229 -40.21 102.33 39.17
N ILE A 230 -39.64 103.54 39.21
CA ILE A 230 -38.20 103.79 39.15
C ILE A 230 -37.53 103.24 40.40
N VAL A 231 -38.05 103.50 41.60
CA VAL A 231 -37.49 102.93 42.85
C VAL A 231 -37.54 101.39 42.82
N ILE A 232 -38.67 100.80 42.40
CA ILE A 232 -38.79 99.34 42.25
C ILE A 232 -37.81 98.82 41.17
N LEU A 233 -37.61 99.56 40.08
CA LEU A 233 -36.67 99.19 39.01
C LEU A 233 -35.22 99.29 39.48
N GLU A 234 -34.87 100.25 40.32
CA GLU A 234 -33.54 100.39 40.92
C GLU A 234 -33.24 99.25 41.89
N GLU A 235 -34.19 98.91 42.78
CA GLU A 235 -34.10 97.73 43.67
C GLU A 235 -33.99 96.43 42.87
N ASN A 236 -34.82 96.27 41.83
CA ASN A 236 -34.75 95.10 40.94
C ASN A 236 -33.43 95.05 40.17
N ASN A 237 -32.88 96.17 39.72
CA ASN A 237 -31.58 96.22 39.04
C ASN A 237 -30.43 95.86 40.00
N ALA A 238 -30.48 96.32 41.25
CA ALA A 238 -29.50 95.93 42.27
C ALA A 238 -29.54 94.41 42.50
N LYS A 239 -30.74 93.85 42.67
CA LYS A 239 -30.94 92.40 42.87
C LYS A 239 -30.58 91.57 41.63
N LEU A 240 -30.85 92.09 40.43
CA LEU A 240 -30.45 91.47 39.17
C LEU A 240 -28.93 91.45 39.01
N ASN A 241 -28.24 92.50 39.43
CA ASN A 241 -26.77 92.54 39.41
C ASN A 241 -26.15 91.57 40.41
N GLU A 242 -26.73 91.41 41.60
CA GLU A 242 -26.33 90.40 42.59
C GLU A 242 -26.54 88.98 42.02
N LEU A 243 -27.73 88.67 41.52
CA LEU A 243 -28.04 87.40 40.86
C LEU A 243 -27.14 87.11 39.66
N ASN A 244 -26.81 88.12 38.85
CA ASN A 244 -25.88 87.97 37.73
C ASN A 244 -24.44 87.70 38.19
N THR A 245 -24.05 88.24 39.34
CA THR A 245 -22.73 88.00 39.94
C THR A 245 -22.65 86.59 40.50
N ASP A 246 -23.67 86.16 41.24
CA ASP A 246 -23.78 84.79 41.77
C ASP A 246 -23.87 83.75 40.65
N SER A 247 -24.64 84.03 39.60
CA SER A 247 -24.74 83.17 38.41
C SER A 247 -23.39 83.02 37.70
N LYS A 248 -22.62 84.11 37.57
CA LYS A 248 -21.26 84.05 37.01
C LYS A 248 -20.30 83.27 37.90
N ALA A 249 -20.40 83.40 39.22
CA ALA A 249 -19.58 82.64 40.16
C ALA A 249 -19.88 81.14 40.09
N LEU A 250 -21.17 80.76 40.10
CA LEU A 250 -21.61 79.36 39.93
C LEU A 250 -21.17 78.77 38.59
N GLN A 251 -21.33 79.52 37.49
CA GLN A 251 -20.85 79.11 36.17
C GLN A 251 -19.33 78.93 36.17
N SER A 252 -18.58 79.81 36.84
CA SER A 252 -17.13 79.70 36.96
C SER A 252 -16.72 78.45 37.74
N ASP A 253 -17.38 78.15 38.86
CA ASP A 253 -17.10 76.96 39.67
C ASP A 253 -17.43 75.66 38.89
N GLU A 254 -18.54 75.65 38.14
CA GLU A 254 -18.91 74.53 37.29
C GLU A 254 -17.92 74.32 36.13
N ILE A 255 -17.45 75.41 35.51
CA ILE A 255 -16.39 75.36 34.48
C ILE A 255 -15.10 74.79 35.06
N ILE A 256 -14.71 75.18 36.28
CA ILE A 256 -13.51 74.65 36.95
C ILE A 256 -13.66 73.15 37.24
N ALA A 257 -14.83 72.72 37.73
CA ALA A 257 -15.12 71.31 37.99
C ALA A 257 -15.10 70.47 36.71
N LEU A 258 -15.74 70.94 35.64
CA LEU A 258 -15.74 70.28 34.33
C LEU A 258 -14.34 70.24 33.72
N THR A 259 -13.57 71.31 33.84
CA THR A 259 -12.17 71.36 33.36
C THR A 259 -11.32 70.32 34.09
N THR A 260 -11.44 70.23 35.41
CA THR A 260 -10.72 69.23 36.22
C THR A 260 -11.10 67.81 35.82
N LYS A 261 -12.39 67.53 35.60
CA LYS A 261 -12.87 66.22 35.14
C LYS A 261 -12.34 65.89 33.74
N ASN A 262 -12.34 66.85 32.82
CA ASN A 262 -11.80 66.68 31.47
C ASN A 262 -10.29 66.43 31.48
N THR A 263 -9.53 67.10 32.34
CA THR A 263 -8.10 66.81 32.53
C THR A 263 -7.88 65.40 33.07
N SER A 264 -8.68 64.95 34.05
CA SER A 264 -8.59 63.58 34.56
C SER A 264 -8.94 62.54 33.49
N LEU A 265 -9.96 62.79 32.68
CA LEU A 265 -10.34 61.92 31.56
C LEU A 265 -9.23 61.87 30.51
N ALA A 266 -8.64 63.01 30.14
CA ALA A 266 -7.53 63.06 29.21
C ALA A 266 -6.33 62.22 29.69
N ASN A 267 -5.99 62.31 30.97
CA ASN A 267 -4.92 61.49 31.56
C ASN A 267 -5.24 59.98 31.50
N ILE A 268 -6.49 59.59 31.78
CA ILE A 268 -6.93 58.19 31.66
C ILE A 268 -6.83 57.72 30.21
N THR A 269 -7.28 58.53 29.24
CA THR A 269 -7.18 58.22 27.82
C THR A 269 -5.73 58.04 27.39
N THR A 270 -4.83 58.93 27.80
CA THR A 270 -3.39 58.80 27.50
C THR A 270 -2.80 57.51 28.07
N GLU A 271 -3.21 57.08 29.27
CA GLU A 271 -2.71 55.84 29.85
C GLU A 271 -3.26 54.60 29.13
N GLN A 272 -4.55 54.60 28.78
CA GLN A 272 -5.16 53.56 27.95
C GLN A 272 -4.50 53.45 26.57
N GLU A 273 -4.13 54.58 25.95
CA GLU A 273 -3.41 54.60 24.68
C GLU A 273 -2.03 53.93 24.80
N LYS A 274 -1.30 54.15 25.90
CA LYS A 274 -0.02 53.45 26.15
C LYS A 274 -0.23 51.95 26.29
N GLU A 275 -1.25 51.53 27.05
CA GLU A 275 -1.56 50.12 27.27
C GLU A 275 -1.97 49.43 25.95
N ILE A 276 -2.71 50.12 25.07
CA ILE A 276 -3.03 49.66 23.72
C ILE A 276 -1.75 49.50 22.87
N ILE A 277 -0.80 50.42 22.95
CA ILE A 277 0.48 50.33 22.23
C ILE A 277 1.27 49.10 22.70
N GLU A 278 1.34 48.86 24.01
CA GLU A 278 2.02 47.68 24.57
C GLU A 278 1.35 46.38 24.15
N LEU A 279 0.01 46.30 24.22
CA LEU A 279 -0.74 45.15 23.76
C LEU A 279 -0.55 44.88 22.26
N ASN A 280 -0.52 45.92 21.43
CA ASN A 280 -0.26 45.78 19.99
C ASN A 280 1.16 45.28 19.71
N SER A 281 2.15 45.72 20.49
CA SER A 281 3.52 45.18 20.42
C SER A 281 3.55 43.69 20.76
N LEU A 282 2.85 43.30 21.84
CA LEU A 282 2.74 41.90 22.25
C LEU A 282 2.03 41.04 21.20
N ILE A 283 0.93 41.52 20.61
CA ILE A 283 0.20 40.85 19.53
C ILE A 283 1.12 40.63 18.33
N THR A 284 1.94 41.62 17.97
CA THR A 284 2.90 41.51 16.87
C THR A 284 3.93 40.40 17.14
N SER A 285 4.52 40.39 18.35
CA SER A 285 5.46 39.32 18.75
C SER A 285 4.80 37.94 18.76
N LEU A 286 3.56 37.83 19.22
CA LEU A 286 2.82 36.57 19.21
C LEU A 286 2.53 36.09 17.78
N LYS A 287 2.23 37.01 16.86
CA LYS A 287 1.99 36.69 15.46
C LYS A 287 3.25 36.18 14.75
N GLU A 288 4.40 36.78 15.03
CA GLU A 288 5.70 36.28 14.55
C GLU A 288 5.99 34.86 15.07
N LYS A 289 5.74 34.61 16.36
CA LYS A 289 5.88 33.27 16.96
C LYS A 289 4.92 32.26 16.35
N ALA A 290 3.68 32.65 16.08
CA ALA A 290 2.69 31.79 15.43
C ALA A 290 3.12 31.41 14.01
N ASN A 291 3.58 32.37 13.21
CA ASN A 291 4.13 32.09 11.88
C ASN A 291 5.33 31.12 11.95
N LYS A 292 6.22 31.31 12.95
CA LYS A 292 7.36 30.41 13.16
C LYS A 292 6.92 28.99 13.54
N ALA A 293 5.87 28.86 14.34
CA ALA A 293 5.29 27.56 14.69
C ALA A 293 4.71 26.85 13.45
N GLU A 294 4.03 27.59 12.57
CA GLU A 294 3.46 27.05 11.32
C GLU A 294 4.55 26.58 10.34
N GLU A 295 5.66 27.32 10.23
CA GLU A 295 6.86 26.88 9.50
C GLU A 295 7.43 25.56 10.07
N LEU A 296 7.54 25.48 11.40
CA LEU A 296 8.03 24.28 12.08
C LEU A 296 7.10 23.08 11.88
N GLU A 297 5.79 23.28 11.92
CA GLU A 297 4.79 22.24 11.70
C GLU A 297 4.84 21.69 10.27
N THR A 298 5.02 22.58 9.29
CA THR A 298 5.24 22.20 7.88
C THR A 298 6.53 21.39 7.73
N SER A 299 7.62 21.83 8.36
CA SER A 299 8.90 21.11 8.35
C SER A 299 8.79 19.74 9.02
N ASN A 300 8.07 19.64 10.15
CA ASN A 300 7.83 18.40 10.86
C ASN A 300 7.02 17.41 10.02
N THR A 301 6.00 17.89 9.30
CA THR A 301 5.20 17.07 8.37
C THR A 301 6.07 16.52 7.23
N SER A 302 6.97 17.34 6.70
CA SER A 302 7.94 16.90 5.68
C SER A 302 8.89 15.84 6.24
N LEU A 303 9.44 16.03 7.44
CA LEU A 303 10.28 15.05 8.11
C LEU A 303 9.53 13.73 8.37
N GLN A 304 8.27 13.78 8.81
CA GLN A 304 7.42 12.61 9.02
C GLN A 304 7.25 11.79 7.73
N THR A 305 7.09 12.48 6.60
CA THR A 305 6.97 11.86 5.28
C THR A 305 8.28 11.19 4.88
N THR A 306 9.43 11.85 5.08
CA THR A 306 10.76 11.27 4.83
C THR A 306 11.01 10.05 5.71
N VAL A 307 10.70 10.11 7.01
CA VAL A 307 10.84 8.98 7.94
C VAL A 307 9.98 7.80 7.49
N SER A 308 8.75 8.03 7.02
CA SER A 308 7.87 6.98 6.51
C SER A 308 8.43 6.31 5.25
N SER A 309 9.02 7.10 4.35
CA SER A 309 9.72 6.59 3.15
C SER A 309 10.93 5.73 3.53
N LEU A 310 11.80 6.24 4.41
CA LEU A 310 12.99 5.52 4.88
C LEU A 310 12.62 4.24 5.64
N THR A 311 11.53 4.25 6.42
CA THR A 311 11.03 3.06 7.12
C THR A 311 10.60 1.98 6.12
N SER A 312 9.91 2.39 5.05
CA SER A 312 9.47 1.47 3.99
C SER A 312 10.66 0.87 3.24
N GLU A 313 11.66 1.69 2.91
CA GLU A 313 12.91 1.25 2.28
C GLU A 313 13.68 0.27 3.18
N ASN A 314 13.79 0.57 4.48
CA ASN A 314 14.47 -0.29 5.45
C ASN A 314 13.76 -1.66 5.59
N ASN A 315 12.43 -1.69 5.57
CA ASN A 315 11.68 -2.95 5.57
C ASN A 315 11.93 -3.78 4.29
N SER A 316 12.04 -3.12 3.14
CA SER A 316 12.40 -3.78 1.88
C SER A 316 13.81 -4.37 1.94
N LEU A 317 14.78 -3.58 2.38
CA LEU A 317 16.17 -4.04 2.56
C LEU A 317 16.28 -5.18 3.57
N SER A 318 15.54 -5.12 4.68
CA SER A 318 15.50 -6.19 5.67
C SER A 318 14.96 -7.50 5.09
N SER A 319 13.96 -7.41 4.21
CA SER A 319 13.41 -8.58 3.50
C SER A 319 14.44 -9.17 2.53
N GLU A 320 15.16 -8.31 1.80
CA GLU A 320 16.22 -8.73 0.89
C GLU A 320 17.40 -9.39 1.61
N VAL A 321 17.83 -8.84 2.76
CA VAL A 321 18.83 -9.46 3.64
C VAL A 321 18.38 -10.83 4.14
N THR A 322 17.10 -10.98 4.49
CA THR A 322 16.55 -12.27 4.91
C THR A 322 16.64 -13.31 3.79
N ASN A 323 16.27 -12.92 2.55
CA ASN A 323 16.38 -13.78 1.39
C ASN A 323 17.84 -14.17 1.09
N LEU A 324 18.77 -13.22 1.16
CA LEU A 324 20.20 -13.47 0.98
C LEU A 324 20.73 -14.43 2.05
N THR A 325 20.26 -14.31 3.29
CA THR A 325 20.64 -15.19 4.40
C THR A 325 20.17 -16.63 4.14
N ILE A 326 18.94 -16.82 3.65
CA ILE A 326 18.41 -18.13 3.27
C ILE A 326 19.24 -18.73 2.13
N MET A 327 19.47 -17.96 1.06
CA MET A 327 20.30 -18.41 -0.07
C MET A 327 21.71 -18.82 0.37
N ASN A 328 22.30 -18.10 1.33
CA ASN A 328 23.63 -18.41 1.84
C ASN A 328 23.64 -19.72 2.65
N SER A 329 22.58 -19.99 3.41
CA SER A 329 22.38 -21.27 4.12
C SER A 329 22.22 -22.44 3.13
N ASP A 330 21.49 -22.24 2.04
CA ASP A 330 21.33 -23.24 0.99
C ASP A 330 22.67 -23.52 0.29
N LEU A 331 23.43 -22.46 -0.04
CA LEU A 331 24.78 -22.56 -0.61
C LEU A 331 25.73 -23.32 0.33
N ALA A 332 25.70 -23.04 1.64
CA ALA A 332 26.51 -23.75 2.62
C ALA A 332 26.16 -25.26 2.66
N SER A 333 24.86 -25.58 2.58
CA SER A 333 24.37 -26.97 2.56
C SER A 333 24.81 -27.71 1.29
N ILE A 334 24.71 -27.06 0.12
CA ILE A 334 25.18 -27.59 -1.16
C ILE A 334 26.69 -27.82 -1.10
N SER A 335 27.45 -26.84 -0.60
CA SER A 335 28.91 -26.93 -0.48
C SER A 335 29.33 -28.10 0.41
N SER A 336 28.68 -28.28 1.57
CA SER A 336 28.93 -29.43 2.45
C SER A 336 28.62 -30.78 1.77
N SER A 337 27.54 -30.86 0.97
CA SER A 337 27.21 -32.06 0.21
C SER A 337 28.27 -32.37 -0.85
N GLN A 338 28.72 -31.35 -1.58
CA GLN A 338 29.78 -31.48 -2.58
C GLN A 338 31.11 -31.92 -1.94
N GLU A 339 31.45 -31.39 -0.77
CA GLU A 339 32.65 -31.79 -0.02
C GLU A 339 32.63 -33.27 0.38
N LYS A 340 31.46 -33.78 0.81
CA LYS A 340 31.27 -35.21 1.09
C LYS A 340 31.43 -36.06 -0.16
N GLU A 341 30.88 -35.61 -1.29
CA GLU A 341 31.00 -36.31 -2.57
C GLU A 341 32.46 -36.33 -3.07
N ILE A 342 33.17 -35.20 -3.00
CA ILE A 342 34.60 -35.11 -3.32
C ILE A 342 35.41 -36.07 -2.45
N THR A 343 35.12 -36.14 -1.15
CA THR A 343 35.79 -37.06 -0.22
C THR A 343 35.54 -38.52 -0.60
N ALA A 344 34.30 -38.87 -0.95
CA ALA A 344 33.94 -40.22 -1.39
C ALA A 344 34.63 -40.60 -2.70
N LEU A 345 34.64 -39.69 -3.68
CA LEU A 345 35.33 -39.89 -4.97
C LEU A 345 36.84 -40.02 -4.78
N THR A 346 37.44 -39.20 -3.93
CA THR A 346 38.87 -39.29 -3.60
C THR A 346 39.22 -40.65 -3.01
N THR A 347 38.40 -41.13 -2.06
CA THR A 347 38.56 -42.46 -1.46
C THR A 347 38.43 -43.58 -2.51
N ALA A 348 37.46 -43.45 -3.42
CA ALA A 348 37.26 -44.43 -4.49
C ALA A 348 38.46 -44.46 -5.46
N ILE A 349 38.98 -43.30 -5.86
CA ILE A 349 40.18 -43.16 -6.70
C ILE A 349 41.38 -43.84 -6.03
N GLU A 350 41.57 -43.65 -4.73
CA GLU A 350 42.67 -44.24 -3.98
C GLU A 350 42.57 -45.77 -3.94
N LYS A 351 41.36 -46.30 -3.74
CA LYS A 351 41.08 -47.75 -3.83
C LYS A 351 41.36 -48.31 -5.23
N PHE A 352 40.96 -47.60 -6.29
CA PHE A 352 41.29 -47.99 -7.67
C PHE A 352 42.79 -47.97 -7.92
N ARG A 353 43.50 -46.94 -7.43
CA ARG A 353 44.96 -46.83 -7.57
C ARG A 353 45.67 -48.01 -6.90
N ASN A 354 45.24 -48.38 -5.69
CA ASN A 354 45.78 -49.54 -4.98
C ASN A 354 45.54 -50.85 -5.74
N THR A 355 44.33 -51.04 -6.27
CA THR A 355 43.98 -52.22 -7.09
C THR A 355 44.80 -52.29 -8.38
N SER A 356 45.00 -51.14 -9.03
CA SER A 356 45.83 -51.02 -10.24
C SER A 356 47.29 -51.36 -9.94
N ASN A 357 47.84 -50.85 -8.84
CA ASN A 357 49.20 -51.18 -8.39
C ASN A 357 49.37 -52.67 -8.10
N GLN A 358 48.39 -53.30 -7.43
CA GLN A 358 48.39 -54.75 -7.20
C GLN A 358 48.34 -55.52 -8.53
N SER A 359 47.47 -55.13 -9.45
CA SER A 359 47.36 -55.75 -10.78
C SER A 359 48.66 -55.63 -11.57
N SER A 360 49.32 -54.47 -11.50
CA SER A 360 50.64 -54.23 -12.11
C SER A 360 51.72 -55.12 -11.52
N ALA A 361 51.75 -55.28 -10.19
CA ALA A 361 52.68 -56.19 -9.51
C ALA A 361 52.46 -57.65 -9.92
N THR A 362 51.20 -58.09 -9.97
CA THR A 362 50.82 -59.44 -10.44
C THR A 362 51.24 -59.65 -11.90
N ASN A 363 51.02 -58.67 -12.78
CA ASN A 363 51.47 -58.74 -14.17
C ASN A 363 53.00 -58.85 -14.29
N LYS A 364 53.77 -58.12 -13.47
CA LYS A 364 55.23 -58.28 -13.41
C LYS A 364 55.63 -59.70 -13.02
N GLN A 365 54.94 -60.31 -12.05
CA GLN A 365 55.20 -61.70 -11.64
C GLN A 365 54.83 -62.71 -12.73
N LEU A 366 53.67 -62.54 -13.37
CA LEU A 366 53.24 -63.37 -14.50
C LEU A 366 54.23 -63.29 -15.65
N ASN A 367 54.71 -62.09 -16.00
CA ASN A 367 55.72 -61.91 -17.03
C ASN A 367 57.04 -62.62 -16.69
N LYS A 368 57.49 -62.59 -15.43
CA LYS A 368 58.65 -63.38 -14.99
C LYS A 368 58.42 -64.88 -15.20
N LYS A 369 57.24 -65.40 -14.82
CA LYS A 369 56.87 -66.81 -15.05
C LYS A 369 56.86 -67.15 -16.54
N ILE A 370 56.27 -66.31 -17.39
CA ILE A 370 56.23 -66.48 -18.84
C ILE A 370 57.66 -66.54 -19.41
N SER A 371 58.56 -65.66 -18.98
CA SER A 371 59.96 -65.69 -19.42
C SER A 371 60.67 -66.99 -19.00
N GLY A 372 60.43 -67.46 -17.77
CA GLY A 372 60.96 -68.76 -17.31
C GLY A 372 60.45 -69.93 -18.15
N LEU A 373 59.14 -69.98 -18.41
CA LEU A 373 58.53 -71.01 -19.28
C LEU A 373 59.07 -70.95 -20.71
N LYS A 374 59.27 -69.77 -21.29
CA LYS A 374 59.90 -69.61 -22.61
C LYS A 374 61.30 -70.19 -22.64
N GLN A 375 62.10 -69.96 -21.60
CA GLN A 375 63.45 -70.52 -21.49
C GLN A 375 63.41 -72.05 -21.40
N GLN A 376 62.49 -72.60 -20.61
CA GLN A 376 62.29 -74.05 -20.49
C GLN A 376 61.88 -74.68 -21.83
N ILE A 377 60.94 -74.09 -22.56
CA ILE A 377 60.54 -74.55 -23.90
C ILE A 377 61.74 -74.53 -24.86
N SER A 378 62.59 -73.51 -24.81
CA SER A 378 63.81 -73.47 -25.64
C SER A 378 64.79 -74.58 -25.29
N LEU A 379 64.97 -74.89 -24.00
CA LEU A 379 65.81 -76.00 -23.55
C LEU A 379 65.24 -77.35 -24.03
N GLU A 380 63.94 -77.59 -23.84
CA GLU A 380 63.27 -78.81 -24.30
C GLU A 380 63.34 -78.97 -25.83
N LYS A 381 63.24 -77.89 -26.60
CA LYS A 381 63.47 -77.91 -28.06
C LYS A 381 64.90 -78.30 -28.43
N ALA A 382 65.89 -77.82 -27.70
CA ALA A 382 67.29 -78.20 -27.92
C ALA A 382 67.48 -79.70 -27.60
N THR A 383 66.97 -80.16 -26.46
CA THR A 383 66.99 -81.59 -26.10
C THR A 383 66.31 -82.48 -27.14
N ASN A 384 65.13 -82.09 -27.65
CA ASN A 384 64.45 -82.82 -28.72
C ASN A 384 65.26 -82.85 -30.03
N THR A 385 66.01 -81.78 -30.32
CA THR A 385 66.91 -81.74 -31.48
C THR A 385 68.05 -82.75 -31.31
N ASP A 386 68.66 -82.78 -30.13
CA ASP A 386 69.72 -83.74 -29.80
C ASP A 386 69.22 -85.19 -29.88
N LEU A 387 68.06 -85.47 -29.28
CA LEU A 387 67.42 -86.79 -29.36
C LEU A 387 67.12 -87.21 -30.81
N THR A 388 66.65 -86.27 -31.65
CA THR A 388 66.41 -86.52 -33.09
C THR A 388 67.71 -86.84 -33.81
N ASN A 389 68.80 -86.12 -33.51
CA ASN A 389 70.11 -86.37 -34.10
C ASN A 389 70.66 -87.74 -33.69
N ASP A 390 70.51 -88.13 -32.42
CA ASP A 390 70.93 -89.43 -31.94
C ASP A 390 70.09 -90.56 -32.55
N LEU A 391 68.78 -90.37 -32.69
CA LEU A 391 67.90 -91.30 -33.42
C LEU A 391 68.36 -91.50 -34.87
N ASN A 392 68.72 -90.41 -35.56
CA ASN A 392 69.22 -90.46 -36.93
C ASN A 392 70.58 -91.18 -37.04
N LYS A 393 71.50 -90.97 -36.08
CA LYS A 393 72.77 -91.70 -36.01
C LYS A 393 72.54 -93.21 -35.82
N ILE A 394 71.66 -93.58 -34.89
CA ILE A 394 71.28 -94.98 -34.64
C ILE A 394 70.68 -95.58 -35.92
N ASN A 395 69.72 -94.90 -36.55
CA ASN A 395 69.09 -95.37 -37.77
C ASN A 395 70.10 -95.58 -38.91
N LYS A 396 71.09 -94.67 -39.07
CA LYS A 396 72.17 -94.82 -40.05
C LYS A 396 73.07 -96.03 -39.75
N SER A 397 73.46 -96.20 -38.49
CA SER A 397 74.27 -97.34 -38.02
C SER A 397 73.55 -98.67 -38.27
N THR A 398 72.30 -98.78 -37.82
CA THR A 398 71.47 -99.98 -37.99
C THR A 398 71.27 -100.31 -39.47
N ASN A 399 71.01 -99.32 -40.34
CA ASN A 399 70.88 -99.55 -41.79
C ASN A 399 72.19 -100.04 -42.43
N THR A 400 73.34 -99.55 -41.98
CA THR A 400 74.65 -100.06 -42.44
C THR A 400 74.82 -101.52 -42.03
N GLN A 401 74.45 -101.87 -40.79
CA GLN A 401 74.51 -103.22 -40.26
C GLN A 401 73.55 -104.18 -41.00
N ILE A 402 72.31 -103.73 -41.29
CA ILE A 402 71.34 -104.46 -42.12
C ILE A 402 71.91 -104.70 -43.53
N THR A 403 72.58 -103.71 -44.11
CA THR A 403 73.19 -103.84 -45.45
C THR A 403 74.34 -104.84 -45.46
N GLN A 404 75.21 -104.82 -44.43
CA GLN A 404 76.27 -105.81 -44.25
C GLN A 404 75.70 -107.22 -44.12
N LEU A 405 74.73 -107.43 -43.22
CA LEU A 405 74.07 -108.72 -43.04
C LEU A 405 73.37 -109.19 -44.32
N THR A 406 72.73 -108.29 -45.07
CA THR A 406 72.12 -108.61 -46.38
C THR A 406 73.17 -109.09 -47.38
N THR A 407 74.37 -108.51 -47.36
CA THR A 407 75.49 -108.90 -48.24
C THR A 407 76.10 -110.25 -47.82
N GLU A 408 76.23 -110.50 -46.52
CA GLU A 408 76.62 -111.80 -45.98
C GLU A 408 75.61 -112.88 -46.36
N VAL A 409 74.31 -112.63 -46.19
CA VAL A 409 73.24 -113.55 -46.61
C VAL A 409 73.32 -113.84 -48.11
N LYS A 410 73.57 -112.82 -48.96
CA LYS A 410 73.75 -113.01 -50.40
C LYS A 410 74.98 -113.88 -50.71
N THR A 411 76.07 -113.70 -49.97
CA THR A 411 77.30 -114.49 -50.10
C THR A 411 77.10 -115.95 -49.67
N LEU A 412 76.41 -116.17 -48.55
CA LEU A 412 76.00 -117.49 -48.09
C LEU A 412 75.07 -118.17 -49.09
N LYS A 413 74.10 -117.44 -49.66
CA LYS A 413 73.21 -117.95 -50.71
C LYS A 413 73.98 -118.41 -51.95
N ASN A 414 75.04 -117.70 -52.33
CA ASN A 414 75.93 -118.11 -53.42
C ASN A 414 76.79 -119.34 -53.04
N LYS A 415 77.26 -119.46 -51.79
CA LYS A 415 77.93 -120.69 -51.31
C LYS A 415 76.99 -121.90 -51.33
N VAL A 416 75.73 -121.72 -50.91
CA VAL A 416 74.69 -122.77 -50.99
C VAL A 416 74.45 -123.19 -52.44
N ALA A 417 74.37 -122.24 -53.38
CA ALA A 417 74.23 -122.58 -54.80
C ALA A 417 75.41 -123.41 -55.33
N LYS A 418 76.65 -123.11 -54.93
CA LYS A 418 77.84 -123.92 -55.29
C LYS A 418 77.82 -125.32 -54.66
N LEU A 419 77.41 -125.43 -53.39
CA LEU A 419 77.22 -126.72 -52.72
C LEU A 419 76.09 -127.54 -53.37
N GLN A 420 75.03 -126.89 -53.84
CA GLN A 420 73.98 -127.54 -54.64
C GLN A 420 74.52 -128.15 -55.93
N THR A 421 75.45 -127.47 -56.62
CA THR A 421 76.12 -128.02 -57.82
C THR A 421 76.98 -129.24 -57.48
N SER A 422 77.76 -129.21 -56.38
CA SER A 422 78.51 -130.39 -55.91
C SER A 422 77.61 -131.54 -55.46
N ASN A 423 76.46 -131.24 -54.85
CA ASN A 423 75.47 -132.23 -54.45
C ASN A 423 74.79 -132.91 -55.66
N SER A 424 74.63 -132.20 -56.79
CA SER A 424 74.16 -132.80 -58.05
C SER A 424 75.13 -133.84 -58.62
N THR A 425 76.45 -133.63 -58.46
CA THR A 425 77.48 -134.60 -58.88
C THR A 425 77.48 -135.86 -58.00
N LEU A 426 77.39 -135.69 -56.67
CA LEU A 426 77.24 -136.80 -55.71
C LEU A 426 75.91 -137.56 -55.86
N SER A 427 74.83 -136.89 -56.29
CA SER A 427 73.54 -137.54 -56.56
C SER A 427 73.57 -138.45 -57.80
N ALA A 428 74.49 -138.25 -58.75
CA ALA A 428 74.69 -139.15 -59.87
C ALA A 428 75.39 -140.45 -59.44
N ASP A 429 76.40 -140.35 -58.57
CA ASP A 429 77.11 -141.50 -58.00
C ASP A 429 76.19 -142.36 -57.10
N LEU A 430 75.28 -141.70 -56.37
CA LEU A 430 74.32 -142.33 -55.46
C LEU A 430 73.13 -143.03 -56.16
N SER A 431 72.88 -142.75 -57.45
CA SER A 431 71.85 -143.45 -58.23
C SER A 431 72.25 -144.89 -58.56
N THR A 432 73.54 -145.19 -58.53
CA THR A 432 74.10 -146.55 -58.70
C THR A 432 73.81 -147.45 -57.49
N GLU A 433 73.65 -146.85 -56.29
CA GLU A 433 73.49 -147.56 -55.01
C GLU A 433 72.06 -147.53 -54.45
N LYS A 434 71.16 -146.77 -55.08
CA LYS A 434 69.75 -146.60 -54.64
C LYS A 434 68.80 -147.72 -55.08
N SER A 435 69.28 -148.69 -55.85
CA SER A 435 68.58 -149.97 -56.09
C SER A 435 68.34 -150.76 -54.79
N ALA A 436 68.99 -150.38 -53.68
CA ALA A 436 68.98 -151.12 -52.41
C ALA A 436 68.04 -150.59 -51.30
N HIS A 437 67.33 -149.45 -51.42
CA HIS A 437 66.60 -148.91 -50.25
C HIS A 437 65.22 -148.30 -50.56
N LYS A 438 64.38 -149.12 -51.18
CA LYS A 438 62.91 -149.00 -51.21
C LYS A 438 62.34 -149.17 -49.79
N ASN A 439 61.31 -148.40 -49.43
CA ASN A 439 60.46 -148.51 -48.22
C ASN A 439 60.91 -147.78 -46.96
N THR A 440 60.61 -146.48 -46.87
CA THR A 440 60.13 -145.72 -45.69
C THR A 440 60.35 -144.23 -46.02
N LYS A 441 59.44 -143.28 -45.86
CA LYS A 441 58.22 -143.21 -45.04
C LYS A 441 57.62 -141.84 -45.33
N SER A 442 56.57 -141.83 -46.14
CA SER A 442 55.75 -140.66 -46.42
C SER A 442 55.04 -140.18 -45.15
N GLY A 443 55.02 -138.87 -44.90
CA GLY A 443 54.21 -138.31 -43.82
C GLY A 443 54.46 -136.82 -43.58
N LEU A 444 53.36 -136.07 -43.49
CA LEU A 444 53.26 -134.71 -42.92
C LEU A 444 53.43 -133.50 -43.86
N SER A 445 52.82 -133.62 -45.03
CA SER A 445 52.03 -132.52 -45.61
C SER A 445 50.76 -132.26 -44.76
N ARG A 446 50.81 -131.39 -43.74
CA ARG A 446 49.57 -130.96 -43.04
C ARG A 446 49.53 -129.61 -42.32
N SER A 447 50.59 -128.80 -42.28
CA SER A 447 50.61 -127.59 -41.44
C SER A 447 50.50 -126.25 -42.19
N VAL A 448 49.68 -126.21 -43.25
CA VAL A 448 49.34 -124.99 -44.01
C VAL A 448 47.95 -124.43 -43.63
N LYS A 449 47.26 -125.00 -42.63
CA LYS A 449 45.84 -124.72 -42.39
C LYS A 449 45.49 -123.57 -41.42
N ASN A 450 46.46 -122.84 -40.85
CA ASN A 450 46.20 -121.93 -39.70
C ASN A 450 46.31 -120.41 -39.96
N LYS A 451 46.32 -119.92 -41.21
CA LYS A 451 46.31 -118.45 -41.50
C LYS A 451 44.93 -117.84 -41.81
N THR A 452 43.85 -118.60 -41.66
CA THR A 452 42.47 -118.12 -41.94
C THR A 452 41.86 -117.28 -40.79
N THR A 453 42.50 -117.21 -39.63
CA THR A 453 41.89 -116.64 -38.41
C THR A 453 42.10 -115.13 -38.24
N GLU A 454 43.00 -114.49 -39.00
CA GLU A 454 43.34 -113.07 -38.79
C GLU A 454 42.41 -112.10 -39.57
N ILE A 455 41.69 -112.59 -40.57
CA ILE A 455 40.78 -111.78 -41.41
C ILE A 455 39.42 -111.51 -40.73
N ASN A 456 39.05 -112.31 -39.72
CA ASN A 456 37.77 -112.15 -39.03
C ASN A 456 37.76 -111.05 -37.95
N THR A 457 38.92 -110.54 -37.53
CA THR A 457 39.03 -109.56 -36.43
C THR A 457 38.82 -108.11 -36.90
N LEU A 458 39.10 -107.81 -38.18
CA LEU A 458 38.94 -106.45 -38.74
C LEU A 458 37.48 -106.12 -39.15
N THR A 459 36.63 -107.12 -39.33
CA THR A 459 35.20 -106.94 -39.67
C THR A 459 34.36 -106.50 -38.45
N ALA A 460 34.87 -106.69 -37.22
CA ALA A 460 34.15 -106.38 -35.98
C ALA A 460 34.28 -104.91 -35.54
N GLU A 461 35.35 -104.20 -35.91
CA GLU A 461 35.56 -102.80 -35.49
C GLU A 461 34.79 -101.78 -36.34
N LEU A 462 34.45 -102.13 -37.60
CA LEU A 462 33.69 -101.25 -38.52
C LEU A 462 32.20 -101.12 -38.14
N ASN A 463 31.62 -102.13 -37.49
CA ASN A 463 30.20 -102.11 -37.08
C ASN A 463 29.94 -101.28 -35.81
N LYS A 464 30.98 -100.94 -35.03
CA LYS A 464 30.86 -100.12 -33.82
C LYS A 464 30.77 -98.61 -34.11
N ALA A 465 31.23 -98.18 -35.29
CA ALA A 465 31.19 -96.78 -35.74
C ALA A 465 29.84 -96.36 -36.37
N LYS A 466 28.95 -97.31 -36.70
CA LYS A 466 27.66 -97.02 -37.36
C LYS A 466 26.51 -96.67 -36.40
N GLU A 467 26.57 -97.08 -35.13
CA GLU A 467 25.51 -96.82 -34.13
C GLU A 467 25.70 -95.51 -33.35
N GLN A 468 26.83 -94.82 -33.48
CA GLN A 468 27.04 -93.47 -32.89
C GLN A 468 26.49 -92.32 -33.75
N LEU A 469 25.96 -92.59 -34.96
CA LEU A 469 25.42 -91.57 -35.87
C LEU A 469 23.90 -91.34 -35.72
N LYS A 470 23.20 -92.11 -34.87
CA LYS A 470 21.74 -91.99 -34.66
C LYS A 470 21.31 -90.90 -33.64
N SER A 471 22.25 -90.28 -32.91
CA SER A 471 21.92 -89.28 -31.87
C SER A 471 21.90 -87.81 -32.34
N VAL A 472 22.26 -87.51 -33.59
CA VAL A 472 22.34 -86.12 -34.10
C VAL A 472 21.04 -85.66 -34.78
N LYS A 473 20.04 -86.53 -34.97
CA LYS A 473 18.78 -86.19 -35.67
C LYS A 473 17.65 -85.64 -34.77
N LYS A 474 17.89 -85.39 -33.48
CA LYS A 474 16.89 -84.85 -32.51
C LYS A 474 17.20 -83.42 -32.02
N THR A 475 18.19 -82.75 -32.60
CA THR A 475 18.64 -81.39 -32.19
C THR A 475 18.36 -80.33 -33.25
N ALA A 476 17.51 -80.62 -34.25
CA ALA A 476 17.16 -79.68 -35.33
C ALA A 476 15.74 -79.10 -35.24
N LYS A 477 14.89 -79.59 -34.31
CA LYS A 477 13.51 -79.09 -34.13
C LYS A 477 13.39 -77.97 -33.08
N ASN A 478 14.23 -77.97 -32.05
CA ASN A 478 14.21 -76.96 -30.98
C ASN A 478 14.99 -75.67 -31.30
N LEU A 479 15.79 -75.65 -32.39
CA LEU A 479 16.53 -74.45 -32.80
C LEU A 479 15.67 -73.46 -33.62
N LYS A 480 14.56 -73.91 -34.19
CA LYS A 480 13.67 -73.09 -35.02
C LYS A 480 12.66 -72.29 -34.19
N GLU A 481 12.27 -72.80 -33.02
CA GLU A 481 11.36 -72.16 -32.06
C GLU A 481 12.08 -71.08 -31.21
N CYS A 482 13.37 -71.26 -30.93
CA CYS A 482 14.21 -70.27 -30.24
C CYS A 482 14.48 -69.02 -31.10
N ALA A 483 14.62 -69.18 -32.41
CA ALA A 483 14.79 -68.06 -33.34
C ALA A 483 13.51 -67.21 -33.50
N THR A 484 12.32 -67.85 -33.48
CA THR A 484 11.03 -67.14 -33.55
C THR A 484 10.72 -66.39 -32.26
N ASN A 485 10.99 -66.98 -31.10
CA ASN A 485 10.80 -66.30 -29.80
C ASN A 485 11.78 -65.15 -29.58
N ALA A 486 13.04 -65.26 -30.06
CA ALA A 486 14.01 -64.17 -30.01
C ALA A 486 13.61 -62.98 -30.93
N SER A 487 12.97 -63.25 -32.08
CA SER A 487 12.44 -62.19 -32.94
C SER A 487 11.23 -61.49 -32.34
N THR A 488 10.32 -62.20 -31.67
CA THR A 488 9.16 -61.60 -30.99
C THR A 488 9.58 -60.77 -29.78
N LEU A 489 10.50 -61.27 -28.95
CA LEU A 489 11.05 -60.52 -27.81
C LEU A 489 11.78 -59.23 -28.26
N SER A 490 12.44 -59.26 -29.41
CA SER A 490 13.13 -58.09 -29.97
C SER A 490 12.14 -57.01 -30.44
N VAL A 491 10.99 -57.41 -31.01
CA VAL A 491 9.90 -56.50 -31.38
C VAL A 491 9.24 -55.92 -30.14
N ASP A 492 8.94 -56.75 -29.14
CA ASP A 492 8.35 -56.30 -27.87
C ASP A 492 9.28 -55.35 -27.11
N LEU A 493 10.58 -55.64 -27.09
CA LEU A 493 11.59 -54.75 -26.49
C LEU A 493 11.66 -53.40 -27.24
N ARG A 494 11.51 -53.41 -28.57
CA ARG A 494 11.52 -52.18 -29.38
C ARG A 494 10.26 -51.34 -29.15
N ASN A 495 9.10 -51.99 -29.02
CA ASN A 495 7.83 -51.33 -28.69
C ASN A 495 7.87 -50.74 -27.28
N ALA A 496 8.32 -51.50 -26.28
CA ALA A 496 8.49 -51.03 -24.91
C ALA A 496 9.48 -49.86 -24.81
N ASN A 497 10.57 -49.86 -25.60
CA ASN A 497 11.53 -48.76 -25.61
C ASN A 497 10.97 -47.50 -26.29
N THR A 498 10.04 -47.68 -27.23
CA THR A 498 9.31 -46.57 -27.89
C THR A 498 8.29 -45.96 -26.93
N GLU A 499 7.53 -46.79 -26.18
CA GLU A 499 6.65 -46.34 -25.09
C GLU A 499 7.43 -45.66 -23.96
N LEU A 500 8.61 -46.18 -23.59
CA LEU A 500 9.46 -45.53 -22.60
C LEU A 500 9.90 -44.13 -23.05
N SER A 501 10.15 -43.96 -24.36
CA SER A 501 10.53 -42.67 -24.95
C SER A 501 9.36 -41.67 -24.97
N THR A 502 8.14 -42.14 -25.25
CA THR A 502 6.92 -41.29 -25.19
C THR A 502 6.54 -40.94 -23.75
N LEU A 503 6.69 -41.87 -22.81
CA LEU A 503 6.53 -41.60 -21.37
C LEU A 503 7.55 -40.57 -20.88
N LYS A 504 8.81 -40.66 -21.32
CA LYS A 504 9.86 -39.73 -20.92
C LYS A 504 9.63 -38.32 -21.44
N THR A 505 9.12 -38.18 -22.67
CA THR A 505 8.70 -36.88 -23.23
C THR A 505 7.46 -36.32 -22.56
N THR A 506 6.52 -37.19 -22.15
CA THR A 506 5.34 -36.80 -21.36
C THR A 506 5.75 -36.31 -19.97
N GLN A 507 6.68 -37.00 -19.32
CA GLN A 507 7.27 -36.60 -18.05
C GLN A 507 7.91 -35.20 -18.15
N THR A 508 8.70 -34.93 -19.20
CA THR A 508 9.31 -33.60 -19.39
C THR A 508 8.28 -32.48 -19.58
N LYS A 509 7.13 -32.78 -20.21
CA LYS A 509 6.02 -31.83 -20.32
C LYS A 509 5.36 -31.57 -18.96
N HIS A 510 5.14 -32.62 -18.17
CA HIS A 510 4.59 -32.49 -16.82
C HIS A 510 5.54 -31.72 -15.88
N ASP A 511 6.86 -31.93 -16.00
CA ASP A 511 7.85 -31.18 -15.22
C ASP A 511 7.81 -29.68 -15.53
N LYS A 512 7.64 -29.32 -16.81
CA LYS A 512 7.42 -27.92 -17.23
C LYS A 512 6.15 -27.31 -16.64
N VAL A 513 5.04 -28.05 -16.68
CA VAL A 513 3.77 -27.60 -16.09
C VAL A 513 3.91 -27.42 -14.58
N THR A 514 4.61 -28.34 -13.90
CA THR A 514 4.88 -28.27 -12.46
C THR A 514 5.74 -27.05 -12.11
N ALA A 515 6.77 -26.76 -12.90
CA ALA A 515 7.59 -25.56 -12.73
C ALA A 515 6.80 -24.25 -12.93
N ASP A 516 5.92 -24.19 -13.94
CA ASP A 516 5.04 -23.04 -14.18
C ASP A 516 4.03 -22.83 -13.04
N LEU A 517 3.41 -23.91 -12.55
CA LEU A 517 2.52 -23.83 -11.39
C LEU A 517 3.25 -23.37 -10.13
N ASN A 518 4.45 -23.88 -9.86
CA ASN A 518 5.24 -23.46 -8.70
C ASN A 518 5.63 -21.98 -8.75
N SER A 519 5.94 -21.46 -9.94
CA SER A 519 6.16 -20.02 -10.15
C SER A 519 4.90 -19.20 -9.82
N LYS A 520 3.74 -19.62 -10.30
CA LYS A 520 2.44 -18.97 -10.00
C LYS A 520 2.08 -19.03 -8.51
N ILE A 521 2.32 -20.16 -7.85
CA ILE A 521 2.12 -20.34 -6.40
C ILE A 521 3.02 -19.37 -5.62
N THR A 522 4.26 -19.18 -6.06
CA THR A 522 5.20 -18.23 -5.44
C THR A 522 4.69 -16.79 -5.57
N VAL A 523 4.22 -16.39 -6.75
CA VAL A 523 3.63 -15.06 -6.98
C VAL A 523 2.40 -14.84 -6.10
N LEU A 524 1.48 -15.81 -6.05
CA LEU A 524 0.28 -15.74 -5.21
C LEU A 524 0.62 -15.68 -3.71
N SER A 525 1.63 -16.42 -3.26
CA SER A 525 2.08 -16.40 -1.85
C SER A 525 2.64 -15.03 -1.45
N ASN A 526 3.38 -14.38 -2.35
CA ASN A 526 3.87 -13.02 -2.12
C ASN A 526 2.74 -12.00 -2.06
N GLN A 527 1.71 -12.15 -2.90
CA GLN A 527 0.51 -11.31 -2.87
C GLN A 527 -0.27 -11.49 -1.56
N ILE A 528 -0.43 -12.72 -1.08
CA ILE A 528 -1.06 -13.03 0.21
C ILE A 528 -0.29 -12.38 1.35
N SER A 529 1.04 -12.53 1.38
CA SER A 529 1.91 -11.92 2.41
C SER A 529 1.77 -10.38 2.43
N THR A 530 1.66 -9.76 1.25
CA THR A 530 1.46 -8.31 1.13
C THR A 530 0.08 -7.87 1.66
N LEU A 531 -0.96 -8.67 1.39
CA LEU A 531 -2.32 -8.40 1.87
C LEU A 531 -2.43 -8.58 3.39
N GLU A 532 -1.76 -9.58 3.95
CA GLU A 532 -1.70 -9.80 5.40
C GLU A 532 -1.01 -8.63 6.12
N LEU A 533 0.10 -8.12 5.57
CA LEU A 533 0.77 -6.92 6.07
C LEU A 533 -0.14 -5.69 6.06
N LYS A 534 -0.87 -5.46 4.95
CA LYS A 534 -1.85 -4.37 4.87
C LYS A 534 -2.96 -4.53 5.92
N LEU A 535 -3.47 -5.74 6.11
CA LEU A 535 -4.50 -6.03 7.12
C LEU A 535 -4.00 -5.74 8.54
N GLN A 536 -2.75 -6.10 8.86
CA GLN A 536 -2.11 -5.81 10.15
C GLN A 536 -2.01 -4.30 10.40
N THR A 537 -1.61 -3.52 9.39
CA THR A 537 -1.51 -2.06 9.47
C THR A 537 -2.87 -1.42 9.69
N THR A 538 -3.88 -1.78 8.88
CA THR A 538 -5.24 -1.26 9.03
C THR A 538 -5.84 -1.59 10.40
N LYS A 539 -5.56 -2.79 10.95
CA LYS A 539 -6.01 -3.15 12.29
C LYS A 539 -5.38 -2.27 13.38
N SER A 540 -4.11 -1.91 13.22
CA SER A 540 -3.41 -1.02 14.15
C SER A 540 -3.93 0.41 14.09
N GLU A 541 -4.25 0.90 12.88
CA GLU A 541 -4.90 2.20 12.66
C GLU A 541 -6.29 2.26 13.29
N ILE A 542 -7.10 1.20 13.15
CA ILE A 542 -8.43 1.09 13.79
C ILE A 542 -8.30 1.16 15.31
N SER A 543 -7.37 0.43 15.92
CA SER A 543 -7.17 0.48 17.38
C SER A 543 -6.70 1.85 17.87
N ALA A 544 -5.89 2.58 17.07
CA ALA A 544 -5.53 3.97 17.38
C ALA A 544 -6.74 4.91 17.32
N LEU A 545 -7.59 4.75 16.30
CA LEU A 545 -8.86 5.50 16.18
C LEU A 545 -9.83 5.20 17.33
N GLU A 546 -9.95 3.94 17.76
CA GLU A 546 -10.76 3.55 18.92
C GLU A 546 -10.28 4.19 20.21
N THR A 547 -8.95 4.26 20.40
CA THR A 547 -8.32 4.92 21.56
C THR A 547 -8.63 6.42 21.53
N SER A 548 -8.39 7.09 20.40
CA SER A 548 -8.64 8.53 20.25
C SER A 548 -10.12 8.89 20.39
N ASN A 549 -11.03 8.04 19.90
CA ASN A 549 -12.48 8.22 20.09
C ASN A 549 -12.90 8.04 21.56
N THR A 550 -12.22 7.16 22.31
CA THR A 550 -12.44 6.98 23.76
C THR A 550 -11.96 8.21 24.54
N GLU A 551 -10.80 8.76 24.18
CA GLU A 551 -10.27 10.00 24.76
C GLU A 551 -11.15 11.21 24.44
N LEU A 552 -11.61 11.34 23.19
CA LEU A 552 -12.56 12.38 22.79
C LEU A 552 -13.86 12.30 23.57
N LYS A 553 -14.44 11.10 23.76
CA LYS A 553 -15.63 10.91 24.60
C LYS A 553 -15.38 11.37 26.05
N ALA A 554 -14.24 11.02 26.62
CA ALA A 554 -13.88 11.48 27.97
C ALA A 554 -13.73 13.01 28.03
N LEU A 555 -13.14 13.62 27.01
CA LEU A 555 -13.00 15.08 26.89
C LEU A 555 -14.34 15.79 26.72
N PHE A 556 -15.26 15.23 25.93
CA PHE A 556 -16.62 15.74 25.79
C PHE A 556 -17.39 15.69 27.11
N ILE A 557 -17.29 14.58 27.84
CA ILE A 557 -17.88 14.44 29.17
C ILE A 557 -17.29 15.49 30.13
N GLN A 558 -15.97 15.66 30.15
CA GLN A 558 -15.31 16.67 30.96
C GLN A 558 -15.74 18.10 30.60
N LYS A 559 -15.86 18.40 29.30
CA LYS A 559 -16.32 19.70 28.81
C LYS A 559 -17.77 19.99 29.17
N ASP A 560 -18.64 18.98 29.14
CA ASP A 560 -20.03 19.09 29.59
C ASP A 560 -20.12 19.41 31.09
N PHE A 561 -19.31 18.77 31.93
CA PHE A 561 -19.21 19.10 33.35
C PHE A 561 -18.71 20.53 33.60
N GLU A 562 -17.69 20.99 32.84
CA GLU A 562 -17.17 22.36 32.91
C GLU A 562 -18.23 23.40 32.50
N LEU A 563 -19.01 23.13 31.44
CA LEU A 563 -20.12 23.98 30.99
C LEU A 563 -21.23 24.09 32.03
N ASN A 564 -21.45 23.03 32.80
CA ASN A 564 -22.41 22.99 33.91
C ASN A 564 -21.84 23.52 35.24
N GLY A 565 -20.67 24.18 35.22
CA GLY A 565 -20.12 24.91 36.37
C GLY A 565 -19.32 24.07 37.38
N VAL A 566 -18.96 22.82 37.04
CA VAL A 566 -18.14 21.94 37.88
C VAL A 566 -16.70 21.95 37.39
N LYS A 567 -15.74 22.33 38.25
CA LYS A 567 -14.30 22.29 37.90
C LYS A 567 -13.76 20.86 38.04
N ALA A 568 -13.01 20.40 37.05
CA ALA A 568 -12.43 19.04 37.02
C ALA A 568 -11.50 18.73 38.23
N SER A 569 -10.92 19.74 38.87
CA SER A 569 -10.12 19.61 40.10
C SER A 569 -10.93 19.18 41.33
N ASP A 570 -12.25 19.40 41.30
CA ASP A 570 -13.15 19.20 42.44
C ASP A 570 -13.90 17.86 42.34
N MET A 571 -13.70 17.13 41.24
CA MET A 571 -14.27 15.80 41.02
C MET A 571 -13.47 14.74 41.77
N VAL A 572 -13.90 14.40 42.99
CA VAL A 572 -13.40 13.21 43.70
C VAL A 572 -13.99 11.98 43.03
N LYS A 573 -13.13 11.06 42.59
CA LYS A 573 -13.55 9.77 42.02
C LYS A 573 -14.16 8.90 43.12
N GLU A 574 -15.45 9.04 43.40
CA GLU A 574 -16.19 8.04 44.16
C GLU A 574 -16.29 6.76 43.31
N THR A 575 -15.45 5.79 43.65
CA THR A 575 -15.59 4.42 43.17
C THR A 575 -16.62 3.72 44.04
N THR A 576 -17.90 4.06 43.85
CA THR A 576 -18.97 3.20 44.34
C THR A 576 -19.00 1.96 43.47
N VAL A 577 -18.42 0.88 43.97
CA VAL A 577 -18.59 -0.47 43.43
C VAL A 577 -20.07 -0.81 43.54
N TYR A 578 -20.81 -0.58 42.45
CA TYR A 578 -22.13 -1.19 42.28
C TYR A 578 -21.90 -2.66 41.97
N VAL A 579 -21.97 -3.49 43.01
CA VAL A 579 -22.19 -4.93 42.87
C VAL A 579 -23.65 -5.09 42.45
N PRO A 580 -23.97 -5.54 41.22
CA PRO A 580 -25.33 -5.88 40.89
C PRO A 580 -25.69 -7.07 41.77
N THR A 581 -26.55 -6.83 42.75
CA THR A 581 -27.09 -7.91 43.58
C THR A 581 -27.87 -8.84 42.67
N PRO A 582 -27.46 -10.11 42.49
CA PRO A 582 -28.17 -11.04 41.65
C PRO A 582 -29.55 -11.27 42.26
N LYS A 583 -30.60 -10.95 41.50
CA LYS A 583 -31.94 -11.48 41.77
C LYS A 583 -31.83 -13.00 41.59
N ASN A 584 -31.83 -13.70 42.71
CA ASN A 584 -31.89 -15.16 42.76
C ASN A 584 -33.27 -15.61 42.27
N LEU A 585 -33.40 -15.82 40.96
CA LEU A 585 -34.46 -16.64 40.40
C LEU A 585 -33.99 -18.09 40.51
N LYS A 586 -34.28 -18.71 41.67
CA LYS A 586 -34.14 -20.16 41.82
C LYS A 586 -35.06 -20.87 40.83
N SER A 587 -34.50 -21.24 39.69
CA SER A 587 -34.92 -22.40 38.92
C SER A 587 -33.68 -23.27 38.80
N ASN A 588 -33.47 -24.22 39.71
CA ASN A 588 -32.35 -25.19 39.64
C ASN A 588 -32.50 -26.13 38.42
N LYS A 589 -32.51 -25.60 37.20
CA LYS A 589 -32.56 -26.40 35.98
C LYS A 589 -31.14 -26.55 35.47
N VAL A 590 -30.57 -27.71 35.82
CA VAL A 590 -29.32 -28.17 35.25
C VAL A 590 -29.56 -28.45 33.76
N VAL A 591 -28.87 -27.72 32.89
CA VAL A 591 -28.88 -27.93 31.43
C VAL A 591 -27.48 -28.29 30.96
N TYR A 592 -27.38 -29.07 29.90
CA TYR A 592 -26.11 -29.46 29.29
C TYR A 592 -25.91 -28.67 28.00
N ALA A 593 -24.68 -28.22 27.74
CA ALA A 593 -24.32 -27.47 26.53
C ALA A 593 -22.94 -27.93 26.04
N VAL A 594 -22.57 -27.57 24.81
CA VAL A 594 -21.24 -27.89 24.26
C VAL A 594 -20.39 -26.62 24.24
N GLN A 595 -19.30 -26.59 25.02
CA GLN A 595 -18.35 -25.49 25.03
C GLN A 595 -17.41 -25.57 23.83
N LEU A 596 -17.29 -24.44 23.12
CA LEU A 596 -16.43 -24.30 21.93
C LEU A 596 -15.08 -23.69 22.26
N GLY A 597 -15.02 -22.81 23.27
CA GLY A 597 -13.80 -22.13 23.67
C GLY A 597 -14.05 -21.08 24.75
N MET A 598 -12.96 -20.57 25.32
CA MET A 598 -12.97 -19.48 26.29
C MET A 598 -11.94 -18.44 25.87
N PHE A 599 -12.36 -17.18 25.77
CA PHE A 599 -11.55 -16.11 25.19
C PHE A 599 -11.50 -14.89 26.09
N MET A 600 -10.38 -14.16 26.06
CA MET A 600 -10.21 -12.91 26.79
C MET A 600 -10.98 -11.74 26.16
N GLN A 601 -11.45 -11.89 24.91
CA GLN A 601 -12.22 -10.90 24.17
C GLN A 601 -13.36 -11.59 23.42
N THR A 602 -14.42 -10.86 23.11
CA THR A 602 -15.53 -11.39 22.32
C THR A 602 -15.06 -11.79 20.92
N GLN A 603 -15.48 -12.97 20.49
CA GLN A 603 -15.24 -13.51 19.16
C GLN A 603 -16.37 -13.09 18.22
N SER A 604 -16.03 -12.74 16.99
CA SER A 604 -17.00 -12.46 15.93
C SER A 604 -17.88 -13.68 15.64
N ALA A 605 -19.15 -13.47 15.31
CA ALA A 605 -20.06 -14.55 14.87
C ALA A 605 -19.49 -15.33 13.67
N SER A 606 -18.68 -14.69 12.83
CA SER A 606 -18.00 -15.33 11.70
C SER A 606 -16.91 -16.33 12.09
N ALA A 607 -16.48 -16.36 13.36
CA ALA A 607 -15.55 -17.36 13.89
C ALA A 607 -16.20 -18.74 14.07
N TYR A 608 -17.54 -18.81 14.08
CA TYR A 608 -18.32 -20.02 14.36
C TYR A 608 -19.17 -20.47 13.15
N LYS A 609 -18.60 -20.40 11.94
CA LYS A 609 -19.30 -20.79 10.70
C LYS A 609 -19.88 -22.21 10.81
N ASN A 610 -21.09 -22.38 10.28
CA ASN A 610 -21.86 -23.63 10.23
C ASN A 610 -22.45 -24.13 11.57
N LEU A 611 -22.52 -23.27 12.60
CA LEU A 611 -23.21 -23.54 13.86
C LEU A 611 -24.40 -22.58 14.03
N ASP A 612 -25.62 -23.11 14.11
CA ASP A 612 -26.85 -22.31 14.04
C ASP A 612 -27.25 -21.66 15.37
N ALA A 613 -26.55 -21.96 16.48
CA ALA A 613 -26.87 -21.44 17.81
C ALA A 613 -25.63 -21.45 18.71
N VAL A 614 -24.76 -20.45 18.54
CA VAL A 614 -23.64 -20.18 19.45
C VAL A 614 -23.95 -18.93 20.27
N TRP A 615 -23.83 -19.04 21.57
CA TRP A 615 -24.01 -17.96 22.54
C TRP A 615 -22.81 -17.93 23.48
N TYR A 616 -22.65 -16.84 24.24
CA TYR A 616 -21.57 -16.72 25.22
C TYR A 616 -22.08 -16.19 26.56
N GLN A 617 -21.36 -16.55 27.63
CA GLN A 617 -21.52 -15.98 28.96
C GLN A 617 -20.19 -15.41 29.45
N SER A 618 -20.25 -14.28 30.16
CA SER A 618 -19.09 -13.65 30.79
C SER A 618 -18.84 -14.27 32.17
N ASN A 619 -17.61 -14.70 32.42
CA ASN A 619 -17.19 -15.18 33.73
C ASN A 619 -16.63 -14.01 34.58
N GLU A 620 -16.63 -14.16 35.90
CA GLU A 620 -16.17 -13.15 36.87
C GLU A 620 -14.73 -12.67 36.62
N ASN A 621 -13.92 -13.48 35.94
CA ASN A 621 -12.53 -13.18 35.61
C ASN A 621 -12.34 -12.40 34.29
N GLY A 622 -13.41 -11.87 33.70
CA GLY A 622 -13.35 -11.11 32.45
C GLY A 622 -13.12 -11.96 31.19
N THR A 623 -13.43 -13.26 31.24
CA THR A 623 -13.37 -14.16 30.08
C THR A 623 -14.77 -14.48 29.54
N TYR A 624 -14.85 -14.78 28.25
CA TYR A 624 -16.09 -15.12 27.55
C TYR A 624 -16.09 -16.61 27.19
N GLN A 625 -17.02 -17.37 27.77
CA GLN A 625 -17.22 -18.78 27.49
C GLN A 625 -18.25 -18.94 26.37
N TYR A 626 -17.86 -19.52 25.24
CA TYR A 626 -18.72 -19.74 24.08
C TYR A 626 -19.29 -21.16 24.07
N LEU A 627 -20.60 -21.25 23.87
CA LEU A 627 -21.41 -22.44 24.09
C LEU A 627 -22.38 -22.65 22.92
N SER A 628 -22.68 -23.91 22.61
CA SER A 628 -23.64 -24.28 21.58
C SER A 628 -24.65 -25.31 22.07
N GLY A 629 -25.92 -25.02 21.77
CA GLY A 629 -27.07 -25.84 22.15
C GLY A 629 -27.38 -25.78 23.65
N GLU A 630 -28.62 -26.16 23.99
CA GLU A 630 -29.08 -26.35 25.36
C GLU A 630 -29.88 -27.64 25.41
N PHE A 631 -29.41 -28.57 26.23
CA PHE A 631 -29.89 -29.94 26.25
C PHE A 631 -30.35 -30.34 27.63
N SER A 632 -31.35 -31.22 27.68
CA SER A 632 -31.94 -31.69 28.93
C SER A 632 -31.18 -32.88 29.52
N SER A 633 -30.35 -33.55 28.72
CA SER A 633 -29.54 -34.70 29.13
C SER A 633 -28.09 -34.63 28.62
N PRO A 634 -27.12 -35.26 29.31
CA PRO A 634 -25.74 -35.36 28.84
C PRO A 634 -25.64 -36.08 27.48
N LYS A 635 -26.56 -37.01 27.21
CA LYS A 635 -26.58 -37.80 25.97
C LYS A 635 -26.89 -36.93 24.75
N GLU A 636 -27.91 -36.08 24.85
CA GLU A 636 -28.26 -35.10 23.81
C GLU A 636 -27.09 -34.15 23.54
N ALA A 637 -26.42 -33.67 24.60
CA ALA A 637 -25.25 -32.80 24.45
C ALA A 637 -24.05 -33.53 23.82
N ALA A 638 -23.83 -34.81 24.13
CA ALA A 638 -22.77 -35.62 23.53
C ALA A 638 -23.02 -35.92 22.04
N ASP A 639 -24.27 -36.12 21.64
CA ASP A 639 -24.64 -36.29 20.23
C ASP A 639 -24.44 -34.96 19.46
N HIS A 640 -24.77 -33.82 20.07
CA HIS A 640 -24.46 -32.50 19.51
C HIS A 640 -22.96 -32.22 19.43
N GLN A 641 -22.18 -32.62 20.44
CA GLN A 641 -20.72 -32.51 20.44
C GLN A 641 -20.11 -33.27 19.26
N LYS A 642 -20.57 -34.50 18.98
CA LYS A 642 -20.10 -35.26 17.81
C LYS A 642 -20.40 -34.55 16.49
N ALA A 643 -21.59 -33.97 16.37
CA ALA A 643 -21.97 -33.19 15.19
C ALA A 643 -21.11 -31.93 15.01
N ILE A 644 -20.78 -31.25 16.12
CA ILE A 644 -19.88 -30.08 16.16
C ILE A 644 -18.44 -30.48 15.79
N ASN A 645 -17.94 -31.60 16.32
CA ASN A 645 -16.60 -32.11 16.02
C ASN A 645 -16.45 -32.44 14.52
N ALA A 646 -17.48 -33.05 13.90
CA ALA A 646 -17.50 -33.32 12.47
C ALA A 646 -17.46 -32.04 11.61
N LYS A 647 -17.85 -30.89 12.17
CA LYS A 647 -17.77 -29.56 11.55
C LYS A 647 -16.43 -28.84 11.80
N GLY A 648 -15.46 -29.48 12.45
CA GLY A 648 -14.09 -28.98 12.61
C GLY A 648 -13.73 -28.44 14.00
N TYR A 649 -14.67 -28.42 14.96
CA TYR A 649 -14.43 -27.92 16.32
C TYR A 649 -13.99 -29.04 17.26
N THR A 650 -12.85 -29.68 16.97
CA THR A 650 -12.40 -30.91 17.65
C THR A 650 -12.12 -30.77 19.15
N SER A 651 -11.95 -29.53 19.63
CA SER A 651 -11.71 -29.22 21.06
C SER A 651 -13.01 -28.98 21.85
N ALA A 652 -14.18 -29.15 21.22
CA ALA A 652 -15.45 -28.91 21.88
C ALA A 652 -15.79 -30.01 22.89
N PHE A 653 -16.36 -29.65 24.05
CA PHE A 653 -16.72 -30.60 25.11
C PHE A 653 -18.04 -30.26 25.81
N VAL A 654 -18.70 -31.28 26.34
CA VAL A 654 -19.97 -31.11 27.06
C VAL A 654 -19.69 -30.48 28.43
N VAL A 655 -20.45 -29.44 28.75
CA VAL A 655 -20.45 -28.77 30.05
C VAL A 655 -21.84 -28.76 30.65
N THR A 656 -21.88 -28.71 31.98
CA THR A 656 -23.10 -28.56 32.75
C THR A 656 -23.24 -27.10 33.17
N ILE A 657 -24.40 -26.52 32.87
CA ILE A 657 -24.73 -25.14 33.19
C ILE A 657 -25.91 -25.13 34.13
N THR A 658 -25.79 -24.35 35.20
CA THR A 658 -26.89 -24.09 36.13
C THR A 658 -27.39 -22.69 35.80
N LYS A 659 -28.63 -22.58 35.31
CA LYS A 659 -29.29 -21.31 34.99
C LYS A 659 -30.14 -20.81 36.14
#